data_AF-A0A9E3JY80-F1
#
_entry.id   AF-A0A9E3JY80-F1
#
_cell.length_a   1.000
_cell.length_b   1.000
_cell.length_c   1.000
_cell.angle_alpha   90.00
_cell.angle_beta   90.00
_cell.angle_gamma   90.00
#
_symmetry.space_group_name_H-M   'P 1'
#
loop_
_entity.id
_entity.type
_entity.pdbx_description
1 polymer ?
#
loop_
_entity_poly.entity_id
_entity_poly.type
_entity_poly.pdbx_seq_one_letter_code
_entity_poly.pdbx_strand_id
1 'polypeptide(L)'
;LIRDVFALFVLVVTTFYAGEMVWREREARMAQMMDALPVPGWLPLAAKTIALVGLQVLLLLAAMLCGMGIQLAHGYLTLEPGLYLSTLFGILLPRYVLLAVLAMAAQAILNHKYLAYFALVTYYVATLFLGGFGLDHPMLVYGTLPDVTYSALNGYGHFLALQRTLQVYWGGAAIVLFTIALVLWPRGVSDSFAERLRLARARLTPGVLGGFAAGILIFAASGGLLWYNLVHLGAYQTAWHKEQVRADYELRYKRFAKLPQPRITDVGLQVDIHPATRTLKVHGFYQLENRTGTTVRDVVLFQKPGPSFRPRFAGGARLLRADPEHGFYHYLLAAPLQPGARTALEFDLLDAPGGVLGLGRDTAVVGNGTFFSNEVLPHVGYQRTYELDDNRDRKRHGLAPKERMAARDDEAARANSYLANDADWIRFDAVVSTGSDQTVVAPGTLEQEWMSGGRRWFHYKADKPMLNFYTFQSARYEVRHDRWQDVTIDVYYTPGHDVNVDRMIRGAKAALAYGAQHFGPYQNRELRIAEFPRYASFAQAAPGTIPFSESAGFIARVDPESRKDIDYPYYISAHEVGHQWWAHQVIGADSRGATVLSESLAEYTALMTMKNTLGSGKMRRFLRYDLEEYLMGRARENNRELPLAQNENQGYIHYHKGSLAMYLLQDMVGEDAVNGVLHGLIREYAFQGPPYPTVATLVERLRGITPPDKAYLIDDLFESIVLYDNHADSATARRRPDGRYEVEIRATAGKVRAGEQGEEKAQPLHDYIEFGVDDQDGNPLARERRLVTQADQRVVLVVDGRPARAGIDPDNKLIDRKPTDNMQSVDMP
;
A
#
# COMPACT_ATOMS: atom_id res chain seq x y z
N LEU A 1 -9.96 -6.83 -10.81
CA LEU A 1 -9.92 -7.64 -12.05
C LEU A 1 -10.97 -7.22 -13.10
N ILE A 2 -12.28 -7.46 -12.92
CA ILE A 2 -13.29 -7.03 -13.93
C ILE A 2 -13.18 -5.52 -14.19
N ARG A 3 -13.15 -4.71 -13.14
CA ARG A 3 -13.02 -3.26 -13.25
C ARG A 3 -11.77 -2.81 -14.03
N ASP A 4 -10.64 -3.46 -13.80
CA ASP A 4 -9.34 -2.98 -14.28
C ASP A 4 -9.05 -3.47 -15.70
N VAL A 5 -9.29 -4.75 -15.97
CA VAL A 5 -8.99 -5.38 -17.27
C VAL A 5 -10.11 -5.14 -18.29
N PHE A 6 -11.37 -5.22 -17.86
CA PHE A 6 -12.51 -5.16 -18.77
C PHE A 6 -12.84 -3.74 -19.25
N ALA A 7 -12.44 -2.71 -18.48
CA ALA A 7 -12.76 -1.33 -18.83
C ALA A 7 -12.16 -0.89 -20.18
N LEU A 8 -10.91 -1.28 -20.48
CA LEU A 8 -10.29 -1.00 -21.76
C LEU A 8 -11.05 -1.67 -22.92
N PHE A 9 -11.45 -2.92 -22.73
CA PHE A 9 -12.22 -3.67 -23.72
C PHE A 9 -13.57 -3.00 -24.00
N VAL A 10 -14.32 -2.64 -22.96
CA VAL A 10 -15.60 -1.92 -23.10
C VAL A 10 -15.41 -0.58 -23.79
N LEU A 11 -14.33 0.15 -23.50
CA LEU A 11 -14.01 1.42 -24.16
C LEU A 11 -13.77 1.24 -25.67
N VAL A 12 -12.93 0.29 -26.06
CA VAL A 12 -12.62 0.00 -27.48
C VAL A 12 -13.88 -0.45 -28.22
N VAL A 13 -14.64 -1.39 -27.65
CA VAL A 13 -15.88 -1.90 -28.22
C VAL A 13 -16.91 -0.79 -28.35
N THR A 14 -17.07 0.06 -27.34
CA THR A 14 -18.03 1.19 -27.38
C THR A 14 -17.67 2.16 -28.51
N THR A 15 -16.40 2.56 -28.61
CA THR A 15 -15.94 3.48 -29.66
C THR A 15 -16.12 2.88 -31.05
N PHE A 16 -15.73 1.61 -31.24
CA PHE A 16 -15.87 0.92 -32.52
C PHE A 16 -17.34 0.75 -32.94
N TYR A 17 -18.17 0.14 -32.10
CA TYR A 17 -19.57 -0.11 -32.45
C TYR A 17 -20.41 1.17 -32.56
N ALA A 18 -20.04 2.27 -31.88
CA ALA A 18 -20.67 3.56 -32.14
C ALA A 18 -20.50 4.00 -33.60
N GLY A 19 -19.30 3.86 -34.16
CA GLY A 19 -19.05 4.18 -35.56
C GLY A 19 -19.73 3.20 -36.51
N GLU A 20 -19.59 1.89 -36.29
CA GLU A 20 -20.27 0.89 -37.12
C GLU A 20 -21.78 1.12 -37.13
N MET A 21 -22.41 1.33 -35.97
CA MET A 21 -23.85 1.56 -35.89
C MET A 21 -24.29 2.84 -36.60
N VAL A 22 -23.53 3.95 -36.49
CA VAL A 22 -23.89 5.21 -37.16
C VAL A 22 -23.77 5.10 -38.68
N TRP A 23 -22.74 4.42 -39.18
CA TRP A 23 -22.38 4.39 -40.60
C TRP A 23 -22.92 3.20 -41.38
N ARG A 24 -23.40 2.14 -40.71
CA ARG A 24 -23.90 0.90 -41.31
C ARG A 24 -24.83 1.13 -42.51
N GLU A 25 -25.84 1.99 -42.36
CA GLU A 25 -26.82 2.21 -43.43
C GLU A 25 -26.21 2.94 -44.64
N ARG A 26 -25.17 3.76 -44.46
CA ARG A 26 -24.46 4.41 -45.57
C ARG A 26 -23.56 3.43 -46.31
N GLU A 27 -22.83 2.60 -45.56
CA GLU A 27 -21.95 1.57 -46.11
C GLU A 27 -22.75 0.51 -46.88
N ALA A 28 -23.94 0.15 -46.38
CA ALA A 28 -24.90 -0.70 -47.07
C ALA A 28 -25.65 0.00 -48.23
N ARG A 29 -25.40 1.29 -48.49
CA ARG A 29 -26.10 2.12 -49.50
C ARG A 29 -27.62 2.18 -49.32
N MET A 30 -28.11 2.04 -48.09
CA MET A 30 -29.53 2.07 -47.73
C MET A 30 -29.97 3.37 -47.01
N ALA A 31 -29.03 4.28 -46.70
CA ALA A 31 -29.30 5.47 -45.90
C ALA A 31 -30.44 6.35 -46.45
N GLN A 32 -30.49 6.58 -47.77
CA GLN A 32 -31.55 7.39 -48.39
C GLN A 32 -32.94 6.76 -48.24
N MET A 33 -33.04 5.43 -48.34
CA MET A 33 -34.29 4.69 -48.13
C MET A 33 -34.76 4.81 -46.68
N MET A 34 -33.84 4.67 -45.72
CA MET A 34 -34.14 4.81 -44.30
C MET A 34 -34.53 6.25 -43.91
N ASP A 35 -33.89 7.24 -44.52
CA ASP A 35 -34.16 8.66 -44.23
C ASP A 35 -35.55 9.10 -44.70
N ALA A 36 -36.07 8.49 -45.77
CA ALA A 36 -37.40 8.74 -46.35
C ALA A 36 -38.56 8.12 -45.54
N LEU A 37 -38.28 7.21 -44.59
CA LEU A 37 -39.32 6.63 -43.75
C LEU A 37 -39.98 7.71 -42.87
N PRO A 38 -41.31 7.65 -42.62
CA PRO A 38 -42.04 8.59 -41.77
C PRO A 38 -41.77 8.36 -40.27
N VAL A 39 -40.52 8.10 -39.90
CA VAL A 39 -40.09 7.91 -38.51
C VAL A 39 -39.60 9.23 -37.90
N PRO A 40 -39.88 9.49 -36.61
CA PRO A 40 -39.36 10.67 -35.92
C PRO A 40 -37.83 10.76 -35.97
N GLY A 41 -37.28 11.96 -36.15
CA GLY A 41 -35.83 12.17 -36.30
C GLY A 41 -34.98 11.77 -35.09
N TRP A 42 -35.57 11.68 -33.91
CA TRP A 42 -34.89 11.26 -32.68
C TRP A 42 -34.73 9.75 -32.55
N LEU A 43 -35.61 9.00 -33.21
CA LEU A 43 -35.71 7.56 -33.01
C LEU A 43 -34.45 6.81 -33.46
N PRO A 44 -33.82 7.11 -34.62
CA PRO A 44 -32.60 6.41 -35.03
C PRO A 44 -31.42 6.61 -34.07
N LEU A 45 -31.19 7.83 -33.61
CA LEU A 45 -30.09 8.12 -32.67
C LEU A 45 -30.34 7.46 -31.32
N ALA A 46 -31.58 7.57 -30.79
CA ALA A 46 -31.95 6.93 -29.53
C ALA A 46 -31.85 5.41 -29.62
N ALA A 47 -32.39 4.80 -30.68
CA ALA A 47 -32.34 3.35 -30.88
C ALA A 47 -30.90 2.83 -30.98
N LYS A 48 -30.03 3.49 -31.75
CA LYS A 48 -28.61 3.12 -31.85
C LYS A 48 -27.86 3.29 -30.53
N THR A 49 -28.13 4.38 -29.80
CA THR A 49 -27.51 4.61 -28.48
C THR A 49 -27.97 3.57 -27.46
N ILE A 50 -29.26 3.25 -27.42
CA ILE A 50 -29.82 2.19 -26.55
C ILE A 50 -29.26 0.83 -26.95
N ALA A 51 -29.10 0.53 -28.25
CA ALA A 51 -28.47 -0.71 -28.70
C ALA A 51 -27.00 -0.82 -28.26
N LEU A 52 -26.25 0.29 -28.32
CA LEU A 52 -24.87 0.35 -27.84
C LEU A 52 -24.80 0.15 -26.31
N VAL A 53 -25.71 0.76 -25.55
CA VAL A 53 -25.83 0.52 -24.10
C VAL A 53 -26.25 -0.92 -23.82
N GLY A 54 -27.15 -1.50 -24.61
CA GLY A 54 -27.56 -2.90 -24.52
C GLY A 54 -26.38 -3.86 -24.74
N LEU A 55 -25.49 -3.54 -25.67
CA LEU A 55 -24.23 -4.27 -25.86
C LEU A 55 -23.36 -4.20 -24.59
N GLN A 56 -23.20 -3.01 -23.99
CA GLN A 56 -22.45 -2.86 -22.73
C GLN A 56 -23.07 -3.65 -21.58
N VAL A 57 -24.41 -3.64 -21.45
CA VAL A 57 -25.15 -4.44 -20.46
C VAL A 57 -24.88 -5.93 -20.65
N LEU A 58 -24.92 -6.43 -21.89
CA LEU A 58 -24.65 -7.83 -22.20
C LEU A 58 -23.21 -8.22 -21.88
N LEU A 59 -22.25 -7.35 -22.18
CA LEU A 59 -20.84 -7.55 -21.85
C LEU A 59 -20.61 -7.60 -20.34
N LEU A 60 -21.26 -6.73 -19.57
CA LEU A 60 -21.19 -6.76 -18.11
C LEU A 60 -21.89 -7.98 -17.51
N LEU A 61 -23.01 -8.41 -18.09
CA LEU A 61 -23.67 -9.65 -17.68
C LEU A 61 -22.78 -10.86 -17.94
N ALA A 62 -22.12 -10.93 -19.10
CA ALA A 62 -21.15 -11.97 -19.40
C ALA A 62 -19.99 -11.95 -18.40
N ALA A 63 -19.44 -10.77 -18.09
CA ALA A 63 -18.39 -10.63 -17.08
C ALA A 63 -18.86 -11.07 -15.67
N MET A 64 -20.10 -10.76 -15.30
CA MET A 64 -20.72 -11.22 -14.04
C MET A 64 -20.81 -12.74 -13.98
N LEU A 65 -21.38 -13.36 -15.01
CA LEU A 65 -21.55 -14.81 -15.09
C LEU A 65 -20.21 -15.54 -15.12
N CYS A 66 -19.23 -15.02 -15.87
CA CYS A 66 -17.87 -15.55 -15.87
C CYS A 66 -17.20 -15.41 -14.50
N GLY A 67 -17.33 -14.27 -13.82
CA GLY A 67 -16.78 -14.05 -12.48
C GLY A 67 -17.34 -15.05 -11.46
N MET A 68 -18.67 -15.20 -11.42
CA MET A 68 -19.31 -16.20 -10.56
C MET A 68 -18.96 -17.63 -10.96
N GLY A 69 -18.87 -17.93 -12.26
CA GLY A 69 -18.44 -19.23 -12.76
C GLY A 69 -17.00 -19.59 -12.35
N ILE A 70 -16.08 -18.62 -12.40
CA ILE A 70 -14.70 -18.79 -11.92
C ILE A 70 -14.70 -19.04 -10.41
N GLN A 71 -15.49 -18.30 -9.63
CA GLN A 71 -15.62 -18.52 -8.18
C GLN A 71 -16.07 -19.95 -7.88
N LEU A 72 -17.12 -20.43 -8.56
CA LEU A 72 -17.61 -21.81 -8.42
C LEU A 72 -16.57 -22.86 -8.83
N ALA A 73 -15.89 -22.66 -9.97
CA ALA A 73 -14.83 -23.56 -10.44
C ALA A 73 -13.66 -23.67 -9.46
N HIS A 74 -13.45 -22.61 -8.67
CA HIS A 74 -12.45 -22.54 -7.62
C HIS A 74 -12.96 -23.00 -6.25
N GLY A 75 -14.20 -23.50 -6.15
CA GLY A 75 -14.79 -24.02 -4.91
C GLY A 75 -15.38 -22.95 -3.99
N TYR A 76 -15.47 -21.70 -4.42
CA TYR A 76 -16.09 -20.63 -3.64
C TYR A 76 -17.60 -20.57 -3.91
N LEU A 77 -18.41 -21.04 -2.94
CA LEU A 77 -19.86 -21.19 -3.08
C LEU A 77 -20.68 -20.00 -2.56
N THR A 78 -20.06 -19.08 -1.80
CA THR A 78 -20.73 -17.92 -1.20
C THR A 78 -20.84 -16.76 -2.21
N LEU A 79 -21.59 -16.98 -3.29
CA LEU A 79 -21.78 -15.96 -4.32
C LEU A 79 -22.60 -14.78 -3.79
N GLU A 80 -22.22 -13.57 -4.20
CA GLU A 80 -22.93 -12.33 -3.87
C GLU A 80 -23.49 -11.64 -5.14
N PRO A 81 -24.54 -12.18 -5.81
CA PRO A 81 -25.08 -11.60 -7.04
C PRO A 81 -25.51 -10.13 -6.87
N GLY A 82 -26.01 -9.76 -5.69
CA GLY A 82 -26.37 -8.37 -5.37
C GLY A 82 -25.17 -7.42 -5.41
N LEU A 83 -23.99 -7.86 -4.96
CA LEU A 83 -22.76 -7.08 -5.03
C LEU A 83 -22.27 -6.92 -6.48
N TYR A 84 -22.37 -7.99 -7.29
CA TYR A 84 -22.11 -7.90 -8.73
C TYR A 84 -23.06 -6.92 -9.41
N LEU A 85 -24.37 -7.01 -9.12
CA LEU A 85 -25.38 -6.12 -9.73
C LEU A 85 -25.11 -4.66 -9.38
N SER A 86 -24.89 -4.37 -8.09
CA SER A 86 -24.61 -3.01 -7.62
C SER A 86 -23.29 -2.46 -8.16
N THR A 87 -22.23 -3.27 -8.21
CA THR A 87 -20.93 -2.85 -8.77
C THR A 87 -21.03 -2.62 -10.28
N LEU A 88 -21.45 -3.63 -11.03
CA LEU A 88 -21.36 -3.59 -12.48
C LEU A 88 -22.39 -2.67 -13.10
N PHE A 89 -23.64 -2.72 -12.64
CA PHE A 89 -24.74 -1.95 -13.23
C PHE A 89 -25.01 -0.65 -12.47
N GLY A 90 -24.73 -0.61 -11.17
CA GLY A 90 -24.87 0.60 -10.38
C GLY A 90 -23.67 1.53 -10.50
N ILE A 91 -22.44 1.03 -10.55
CA ILE A 91 -21.23 1.86 -10.52
C ILE A 91 -20.57 1.96 -11.90
N LEU A 92 -20.33 0.84 -12.58
CA LEU A 92 -19.59 0.85 -13.86
C LEU A 92 -20.45 1.23 -15.06
N LEU A 93 -21.67 0.68 -15.18
CA LEU A 93 -22.53 0.95 -16.34
C LEU A 93 -22.81 2.44 -16.57
N PRO A 94 -23.13 3.29 -15.55
CA PRO A 94 -23.32 4.72 -15.79
C PRO A 94 -22.12 5.39 -16.44
N ARG A 95 -20.89 4.99 -16.07
CA ARG A 95 -19.66 5.47 -16.71
C ARG A 95 -19.61 5.10 -18.20
N TYR A 96 -19.98 3.87 -18.54
CA TYR A 96 -19.99 3.40 -19.92
C TYR A 96 -21.12 4.00 -20.75
N VAL A 97 -22.27 4.31 -20.13
CA VAL A 97 -23.37 5.03 -20.78
C VAL A 97 -22.92 6.44 -21.17
N LEU A 98 -22.23 7.16 -20.28
CA LEU A 98 -21.66 8.48 -20.59
C LEU A 98 -20.70 8.39 -21.78
N LEU A 99 -19.87 7.34 -21.83
CA LEU A 99 -18.95 7.07 -22.93
C LEU A 99 -19.69 6.78 -24.25
N ALA A 100 -20.77 5.99 -24.21
CA ALA A 100 -21.60 5.70 -25.37
C ALA A 100 -22.21 6.97 -25.95
N VAL A 101 -22.73 7.86 -25.08
CA VAL A 101 -23.27 9.16 -25.51
C VAL A 101 -22.18 10.03 -26.15
N LEU A 102 -20.98 10.10 -25.55
CA LEU A 102 -19.85 10.83 -26.13
C LEU A 102 -19.45 10.28 -27.50
N ALA A 103 -19.35 8.96 -27.63
CA ALA A 103 -18.98 8.30 -28.89
C ALA A 103 -20.02 8.54 -29.99
N MET A 104 -21.31 8.40 -29.67
CA MET A 104 -22.42 8.69 -30.60
C MET A 104 -22.45 10.16 -30.99
N ALA A 105 -22.22 11.08 -30.04
CA ALA A 105 -22.15 12.51 -30.30
C ALA A 105 -20.98 12.86 -31.23
N ALA A 106 -19.79 12.31 -30.98
CA ALA A 106 -18.62 12.52 -31.84
C ALA A 106 -18.90 12.07 -33.29
N GLN A 107 -19.50 10.89 -33.46
CA GLN A 107 -19.89 10.39 -34.78
C GLN A 107 -20.92 11.29 -35.48
N ALA A 108 -21.93 11.76 -34.75
CA ALA A 108 -22.97 12.63 -35.30
C ALA A 108 -22.44 14.03 -35.65
N ILE A 109 -21.63 14.64 -34.78
CA ILE A 109 -21.11 16.01 -34.94
C ILE A 109 -20.11 16.06 -36.10
N LEU A 110 -19.06 15.23 -36.05
CA LEU A 110 -17.98 15.23 -37.03
C LEU A 110 -18.46 14.70 -38.38
N ASN A 111 -19.46 13.81 -38.41
CA ASN A 111 -20.01 13.22 -39.62
C ASN A 111 -18.91 12.66 -40.55
N HIS A 112 -17.83 12.12 -39.97
CA HIS A 112 -16.79 11.38 -40.67
C HIS A 112 -16.27 10.23 -39.78
N LYS A 113 -16.48 8.98 -40.20
CA LYS A 113 -16.24 7.76 -39.39
C LYS A 113 -14.85 7.71 -38.75
N TYR A 114 -13.81 7.78 -39.59
CA TYR A 114 -12.42 7.67 -39.13
C TYR A 114 -11.94 8.89 -38.34
N LEU A 115 -12.38 10.09 -38.69
CA LEU A 115 -12.08 11.31 -37.92
C LEU A 115 -12.72 11.26 -36.53
N ALA A 116 -13.94 10.71 -36.41
CA ALA A 116 -14.59 10.52 -35.12
C ALA A 116 -13.89 9.46 -34.27
N TYR A 117 -13.42 8.35 -34.86
CA TYR A 117 -12.53 7.41 -34.16
C TYR A 117 -11.24 8.10 -33.70
N PHE A 118 -10.57 8.82 -34.59
CA PHE A 118 -9.34 9.54 -34.26
C PHE A 118 -9.55 10.57 -33.14
N ALA A 119 -10.66 11.32 -33.16
CA ALA A 119 -10.99 12.30 -32.14
C ALA A 119 -11.23 11.64 -30.77
N LEU A 120 -11.93 10.50 -30.71
CA LEU A 120 -12.15 9.77 -29.46
C LEU A 120 -10.85 9.16 -28.91
N VAL A 121 -10.02 8.58 -29.78
CA VAL A 121 -8.69 8.08 -29.37
C VAL A 121 -7.82 9.22 -28.85
N THR A 122 -7.80 10.35 -29.55
CA THR A 122 -7.06 11.55 -29.12
C THR A 122 -7.59 12.07 -27.79
N TYR A 123 -8.91 12.09 -27.58
CA TYR A 123 -9.51 12.44 -26.30
C TYR A 123 -9.02 11.52 -25.18
N TYR A 124 -9.07 10.19 -25.35
CA TYR A 124 -8.60 9.26 -24.34
C TYR A 124 -7.11 9.46 -24.03
N VAL A 125 -6.27 9.58 -25.05
CA VAL A 125 -4.83 9.83 -24.88
C VAL A 125 -4.60 11.16 -24.16
N ALA A 126 -5.31 12.24 -24.54
CA ALA A 126 -5.18 13.53 -23.88
C ALA A 126 -5.52 13.45 -22.38
N THR A 127 -6.59 12.74 -22.01
CA THR A 127 -6.99 12.60 -20.60
C THR A 127 -5.94 11.90 -19.72
N LEU A 128 -5.05 11.08 -20.30
CA LEU A 128 -3.94 10.46 -19.57
C LEU A 128 -2.87 11.47 -19.13
N PHE A 129 -2.73 12.60 -19.84
CA PHE A 129 -1.70 13.60 -19.57
C PHE A 129 -2.22 14.83 -18.79
N LEU A 130 -3.53 15.06 -18.76
CA LEU A 130 -4.13 16.25 -18.13
C LEU A 130 -3.77 16.39 -16.64
N GLY A 131 -3.65 15.29 -15.90
CA GLY A 131 -3.28 15.35 -14.47
C GLY A 131 -1.88 15.89 -14.20
N GLY A 132 -0.93 15.65 -15.11
CA GLY A 132 0.41 16.24 -15.01
C GLY A 132 0.41 17.76 -15.14
N PHE A 133 -0.62 18.35 -15.75
CA PHE A 133 -0.80 19.80 -15.87
C PHE A 133 -1.76 20.38 -14.82
N GLY A 134 -2.20 19.59 -13.84
CA GLY A 134 -3.18 20.01 -12.84
C GLY A 134 -4.61 20.16 -13.39
N LEU A 135 -4.91 19.53 -14.53
CA LEU A 135 -6.22 19.53 -15.19
C LEU A 135 -6.99 18.22 -14.93
N ASP A 136 -6.76 17.61 -13.77
CA ASP A 136 -7.39 16.38 -13.28
C ASP A 136 -8.63 16.62 -12.41
N HIS A 137 -9.13 17.85 -12.32
CA HIS A 137 -10.34 18.11 -11.53
C HIS A 137 -11.53 17.28 -12.06
N PRO A 138 -12.28 16.54 -11.20
CA PRO A 138 -13.30 15.58 -11.64
C PRO A 138 -14.49 16.22 -12.38
N MET A 139 -14.69 17.54 -12.21
CA MET A 139 -15.72 18.31 -12.93
C MET A 139 -15.27 18.83 -14.31
N LEU A 140 -13.99 18.72 -14.65
CA LEU A 140 -13.42 19.24 -15.90
C LEU A 140 -13.43 18.20 -17.02
N VAL A 141 -13.06 16.96 -16.69
CA VAL A 141 -12.92 15.88 -17.69
C VAL A 141 -14.20 15.05 -17.75
N TYR A 142 -14.83 15.02 -18.93
CA TYR A 142 -16.13 14.40 -19.12
C TYR A 142 -16.14 12.90 -18.74
N GLY A 143 -17.11 12.53 -17.92
CA GLY A 143 -17.30 11.14 -17.49
C GLY A 143 -16.27 10.64 -16.47
N THR A 144 -15.43 11.53 -15.93
CA THR A 144 -14.54 11.21 -14.82
C THR A 144 -15.35 11.09 -13.53
N LEU A 145 -15.31 9.90 -12.93
CA LEU A 145 -15.97 9.58 -11.68
C LEU A 145 -14.91 9.05 -10.70
N PRO A 146 -15.00 9.37 -9.40
CA PRO A 146 -14.06 8.87 -8.41
C PRO A 146 -14.16 7.36 -8.32
N ASP A 147 -13.02 6.75 -8.03
CA ASP A 147 -12.97 5.34 -7.80
C ASP A 147 -13.58 4.99 -6.44
N VAL A 148 -14.48 4.00 -6.43
CA VAL A 148 -15.13 3.53 -5.20
C VAL A 148 -14.63 2.14 -4.84
N THR A 149 -14.19 1.94 -3.60
CA THR A 149 -13.78 0.64 -3.07
C THR A 149 -14.86 0.08 -2.17
N TYR A 150 -15.28 -1.16 -2.44
CA TYR A 150 -16.14 -1.92 -1.53
C TYR A 150 -15.29 -2.58 -0.44
N SER A 151 -15.72 -2.54 0.81
CA SER A 151 -15.17 -3.34 1.91
C SER A 151 -16.31 -4.10 2.57
N ALA A 152 -16.11 -5.35 2.99
CA ALA A 152 -17.15 -6.07 3.71
C ALA A 152 -17.52 -5.39 5.05
N LEU A 153 -16.59 -4.63 5.64
CA LEU A 153 -16.81 -3.88 6.88
C LEU A 153 -17.77 -2.71 6.68
N ASN A 154 -17.56 -1.91 5.63
CA ASN A 154 -18.20 -0.60 5.47
C ASN A 154 -19.06 -0.48 4.20
N GLY A 155 -19.15 -1.55 3.40
CA GLY A 155 -19.69 -1.53 2.06
C GLY A 155 -18.95 -0.52 1.15
N TYR A 156 -19.69 0.16 0.28
CA TYR A 156 -19.17 1.31 -0.46
C TYR A 156 -19.08 2.59 0.38
N GLY A 157 -19.65 2.60 1.58
CA GLY A 157 -19.60 3.72 2.51
C GLY A 157 -19.99 5.08 1.91
N HIS A 158 -19.26 6.10 2.34
CA HIS A 158 -19.51 7.51 2.01
C HIS A 158 -19.12 7.87 0.56
N PHE A 159 -18.31 7.05 -0.11
CA PHE A 159 -17.83 7.31 -1.46
C PHE A 159 -18.97 7.43 -2.49
N LEU A 160 -20.10 6.75 -2.26
CA LEU A 160 -21.24 6.79 -3.18
C LEU A 160 -21.84 8.18 -3.31
N ALA A 161 -21.89 8.99 -2.25
CA ALA A 161 -22.56 10.29 -2.31
C ALA A 161 -21.92 11.22 -3.36
N LEU A 162 -20.58 11.35 -3.30
CA LEU A 162 -19.82 12.14 -4.27
C LEU A 162 -19.91 11.54 -5.67
N GLN A 163 -19.73 10.22 -5.78
CA GLN A 163 -19.80 9.53 -7.06
C GLN A 163 -21.15 9.72 -7.75
N ARG A 164 -22.27 9.56 -7.03
CA ARG A 164 -23.63 9.73 -7.56
C ARG A 164 -23.91 11.17 -7.96
N THR A 165 -23.42 12.14 -7.19
CA THR A 165 -23.57 13.56 -7.52
C THR A 165 -22.82 13.90 -8.81
N LEU A 166 -21.60 13.37 -8.99
CA LEU A 166 -20.85 13.51 -10.25
C LEU A 166 -21.51 12.76 -11.42
N GLN A 167 -22.15 11.62 -11.18
CA GLN A 167 -22.95 10.93 -12.21
C GLN A 167 -24.14 11.77 -12.66
N VAL A 168 -24.85 12.44 -11.74
CA VAL A 168 -25.95 13.35 -12.08
C VAL A 168 -25.43 14.55 -12.87
N TYR A 169 -24.30 15.12 -12.45
CA TYR A 169 -23.62 16.21 -13.15
C TYR A 169 -23.27 15.83 -14.59
N TRP A 170 -22.51 14.75 -14.79
CA TRP A 170 -22.16 14.30 -16.14
C TRP A 170 -23.37 13.77 -16.92
N GLY A 171 -24.41 13.27 -16.25
CA GLY A 171 -25.68 12.91 -16.85
C GLY A 171 -26.41 14.11 -17.46
N GLY A 172 -26.40 15.26 -16.78
CA GLY A 172 -26.89 16.53 -17.35
C GLY A 172 -26.11 16.94 -18.60
N ALA A 173 -24.78 16.86 -18.55
CA ALA A 173 -23.93 17.10 -19.73
C ALA A 173 -24.20 16.11 -20.87
N ALA A 174 -24.44 14.84 -20.56
CA ALA A 174 -24.76 13.82 -21.55
C ALA A 174 -26.10 14.10 -22.25
N ILE A 175 -27.12 14.59 -21.53
CA ILE A 175 -28.39 15.03 -22.12
C ILE A 175 -28.15 16.19 -23.10
N VAL A 176 -27.32 17.17 -22.71
CA VAL A 176 -26.92 18.28 -23.58
C VAL A 176 -26.18 17.77 -24.82
N LEU A 177 -25.18 16.91 -24.67
CA LEU A 177 -24.45 16.33 -25.80
C LEU A 177 -25.36 15.50 -26.71
N PHE A 178 -26.27 14.72 -26.15
CA PHE A 178 -27.22 13.92 -26.92
C PHE A 178 -28.21 14.79 -27.71
N THR A 179 -28.70 15.89 -27.14
CA THR A 179 -29.57 16.83 -27.84
C THR A 179 -28.83 17.59 -28.96
N ILE A 180 -27.56 17.94 -28.75
CA ILE A 180 -26.69 18.50 -29.80
C ILE A 180 -26.50 17.48 -30.94
N ALA A 181 -26.17 16.24 -30.59
CA ALA A 181 -26.02 15.13 -31.54
C ALA A 181 -27.31 14.89 -32.34
N LEU A 182 -28.48 15.00 -31.69
CA LEU A 182 -29.79 14.86 -32.30
C LEU A 182 -30.04 15.95 -33.35
N VAL A 183 -29.79 17.21 -33.00
CA VAL A 183 -30.00 18.35 -33.90
C VAL A 183 -29.08 18.27 -35.12
N LEU A 184 -27.83 17.86 -34.91
CA LEU A 184 -26.82 17.71 -35.94
C LEU A 184 -26.88 16.36 -36.67
N TRP A 185 -27.78 15.45 -36.28
CA TRP A 185 -27.87 14.11 -36.87
C TRP A 185 -28.05 14.19 -38.39
N PRO A 186 -27.17 13.58 -39.18
CA PRO A 186 -27.25 13.71 -40.62
C PRO A 186 -28.43 12.86 -41.16
N ARG A 187 -29.41 13.53 -41.76
CA ARG A 187 -30.60 12.92 -42.37
C ARG A 187 -30.87 13.64 -43.70
N GLY A 188 -30.89 12.89 -44.80
CA GLY A 188 -30.96 13.40 -46.17
C GLY A 188 -29.59 13.56 -46.86
N VAL A 189 -29.60 14.00 -48.12
CA VAL A 189 -28.42 14.09 -49.02
C VAL A 189 -27.61 15.39 -48.84
N SER A 190 -27.73 16.06 -47.70
CA SER A 190 -27.05 17.33 -47.46
C SER A 190 -25.64 17.08 -46.90
N ASP A 191 -24.63 17.25 -47.76
CA ASP A 191 -23.23 16.97 -47.42
C ASP A 191 -22.50 18.17 -46.82
N SER A 192 -23.00 19.40 -46.98
CA SER A 192 -22.31 20.59 -46.48
C SER A 192 -22.62 20.90 -45.01
N PHE A 193 -21.59 21.30 -44.24
CA PHE A 193 -21.75 21.68 -42.83
C PHE A 193 -22.70 22.88 -42.64
N ALA A 194 -22.69 23.84 -43.57
CA ALA A 194 -23.55 25.02 -43.54
C ALA A 194 -25.05 24.66 -43.68
N GLU A 195 -25.38 23.71 -44.56
CA GLU A 195 -26.77 23.23 -44.71
C GLU A 195 -27.24 22.46 -43.48
N ARG A 196 -26.36 21.66 -42.87
CA ARG A 196 -26.65 20.98 -41.60
C ARG A 196 -26.97 21.97 -40.48
N LEU A 197 -26.26 23.10 -40.40
CA LEU A 197 -26.55 24.14 -39.41
C LEU A 197 -27.88 24.86 -39.68
N ARG A 198 -28.26 25.04 -40.96
CA ARG A 198 -29.57 25.58 -41.34
C ARG A 198 -30.70 24.62 -40.97
N LEU A 199 -30.52 23.32 -41.26
CA LEU A 199 -31.46 22.26 -40.88
C LEU A 199 -31.55 22.08 -39.36
N ALA A 200 -30.44 22.25 -38.65
CA ALA A 200 -30.39 22.24 -37.19
C ALA A 200 -31.34 23.27 -36.58
N ARG A 201 -31.36 24.51 -37.09
CA ARG A 201 -32.30 25.55 -36.64
C ARG A 201 -33.76 25.14 -36.82
N ALA A 202 -34.09 24.50 -37.93
CA ALA A 202 -35.45 23.99 -38.20
C ALA A 202 -35.85 22.82 -37.28
N ARG A 203 -34.87 22.14 -36.67
CA ARG A 203 -35.08 21.00 -35.75
C ARG A 203 -35.15 21.41 -34.27
N LEU A 204 -35.01 22.69 -33.94
CA LEU A 204 -35.16 23.23 -32.59
C LEU A 204 -36.64 23.29 -32.19
N THR A 205 -37.26 22.13 -31.99
CA THR A 205 -38.64 22.03 -31.52
C THR A 205 -38.72 22.33 -30.01
N PRO A 206 -39.91 22.66 -29.47
CA PRO A 206 -40.09 22.86 -28.03
C PRO A 206 -39.63 21.67 -27.19
N GLY A 207 -39.79 20.43 -27.69
CA GLY A 207 -39.30 19.23 -27.00
C GLY A 207 -37.77 19.12 -26.95
N VAL A 208 -37.08 19.46 -28.04
CA VAL A 208 -35.61 19.48 -28.09
C VAL A 208 -35.07 20.58 -27.18
N LEU A 209 -35.65 21.78 -27.24
CA LEU A 209 -35.29 22.90 -26.36
C LEU A 209 -35.57 22.57 -24.88
N GLY A 210 -36.69 21.91 -24.58
CA GLY A 210 -37.02 21.45 -23.24
C GLY A 210 -36.00 20.42 -22.72
N GLY A 211 -35.61 19.45 -23.54
CA GLY A 211 -34.58 18.47 -23.18
C GLY A 211 -33.20 19.11 -22.95
N PHE A 212 -32.80 20.03 -23.83
CA PHE A 212 -31.56 20.80 -23.68
C PHE A 212 -31.57 21.66 -22.41
N ALA A 213 -32.67 22.38 -22.15
CA ALA A 213 -32.84 23.19 -20.95
C ALA A 213 -32.82 22.34 -19.67
N ALA A 214 -33.48 21.17 -19.67
CA ALA A 214 -33.43 20.23 -18.56
C ALA A 214 -32.01 19.71 -18.31
N GLY A 215 -31.27 19.34 -19.36
CA GLY A 215 -29.88 18.92 -19.26
C GLY A 215 -28.98 20.01 -18.64
N ILE A 216 -29.12 21.26 -19.10
CA ILE A 216 -28.41 22.41 -18.53
C ILE A 216 -28.79 22.64 -17.07
N LEU A 217 -30.08 22.56 -16.72
CA LEU A 217 -30.53 22.77 -15.35
C LEU A 217 -29.92 21.74 -14.40
N ILE A 218 -29.92 20.45 -14.80
CA ILE A 218 -29.30 19.37 -14.02
C ILE A 218 -27.80 19.62 -13.89
N PHE A 219 -27.11 19.92 -15.00
CA PHE A 219 -25.67 20.17 -15.03
C PHE A 219 -25.29 21.37 -14.15
N ALA A 220 -26.01 22.48 -14.25
CA ALA A 220 -25.73 23.69 -13.49
C ALA A 220 -26.06 23.56 -12.00
N ALA A 221 -27.18 22.91 -11.64
CA ALA A 221 -27.58 22.73 -10.25
C ALA A 221 -26.64 21.78 -9.50
N SER A 222 -26.37 20.59 -10.07
CA SER A 222 -25.41 19.64 -9.50
C SER A 222 -23.98 20.16 -9.56
N GLY A 223 -23.63 20.89 -10.63
CA GLY A 223 -22.34 21.57 -10.77
C GLY A 223 -22.13 22.65 -9.71
N GLY A 224 -23.15 23.46 -9.40
CA GLY A 224 -23.09 24.44 -8.31
C GLY A 224 -22.86 23.79 -6.94
N LEU A 225 -23.56 22.69 -6.66
CA LEU A 225 -23.37 21.91 -5.43
C LEU A 225 -21.94 21.33 -5.35
N LEU A 226 -21.45 20.73 -6.44
CA LEU A 226 -20.11 20.16 -6.50
C LEU A 226 -19.03 21.24 -6.40
N TRP A 227 -19.18 22.35 -7.11
CA TRP A 227 -18.25 23.48 -7.04
C TRP A 227 -18.15 24.04 -5.62
N TYR A 228 -19.29 24.21 -4.94
CA TYR A 228 -19.31 24.66 -3.56
C TYR A 228 -18.54 23.71 -2.62
N ASN A 229 -18.76 22.39 -2.75
CA ASN A 229 -18.10 21.42 -1.88
C ASN A 229 -16.62 21.17 -2.22
N LEU A 230 -16.31 20.97 -3.50
CA LEU A 230 -14.98 20.58 -3.96
C LEU A 230 -14.01 21.77 -4.03
N VAL A 231 -14.50 22.93 -4.46
CA VAL A 231 -13.66 24.11 -4.71
C VAL A 231 -13.79 25.13 -3.60
N HIS A 232 -15.00 25.60 -3.27
CA HIS A 232 -15.16 26.67 -2.28
C HIS A 232 -14.84 26.23 -0.85
N LEU A 233 -15.30 25.03 -0.45
CA LEU A 233 -14.98 24.43 0.85
C LEU A 233 -13.62 23.70 0.86
N GLY A 234 -12.89 23.70 -0.26
CA GLY A 234 -11.51 23.22 -0.36
C GLY A 234 -11.34 21.71 -0.20
N ALA A 235 -12.36 20.89 -0.52
CA ALA A 235 -12.29 19.45 -0.32
C ALA A 235 -11.41 18.72 -1.35
N TYR A 236 -11.28 19.25 -2.57
CA TYR A 236 -10.48 18.62 -3.63
C TYR A 236 -9.19 19.38 -3.89
N GLN A 237 -8.10 18.63 -4.01
CA GLN A 237 -6.80 19.13 -4.44
C GLN A 237 -6.32 18.30 -5.63
N THR A 238 -5.93 18.98 -6.71
CA THR A 238 -5.29 18.36 -7.88
C THR A 238 -3.93 17.77 -7.49
N ALA A 239 -3.42 16.83 -8.29
CA ALA A 239 -2.07 16.27 -8.08
C ALA A 239 -1.00 17.38 -8.01
N TRP A 240 -1.04 18.31 -8.97
CA TRP A 240 -0.14 19.47 -9.00
C TRP A 240 -0.25 20.34 -7.75
N HIS A 241 -1.46 20.62 -7.25
CA HIS A 241 -1.61 21.45 -6.05
C HIS A 241 -1.05 20.73 -4.81
N LYS A 242 -1.26 19.42 -4.68
CA LYS A 242 -0.64 18.63 -3.60
C LYS A 242 0.89 18.68 -3.66
N GLU A 243 1.48 18.54 -4.84
CA GLU A 243 2.92 18.68 -5.04
C GLU A 243 3.40 20.09 -4.66
N GLN A 244 2.68 21.12 -5.11
CA GLN A 244 3.01 22.51 -4.85
C GLN A 244 2.98 22.85 -3.35
N VAL A 245 1.96 22.39 -2.61
CA VAL A 245 1.88 22.60 -1.15
C VAL A 245 3.08 21.95 -0.43
N ARG A 246 3.50 20.75 -0.86
CA ARG A 246 4.69 20.09 -0.29
C ARG A 246 5.99 20.83 -0.64
N ALA A 247 6.10 21.31 -1.88
CA ALA A 247 7.27 22.09 -2.31
C ALA A 247 7.36 23.43 -1.55
N ASP A 248 6.24 24.13 -1.40
CA ASP A 248 6.15 25.39 -0.64
C ASP A 248 6.45 25.17 0.84
N TYR A 249 5.97 24.06 1.43
CA TYR A 249 6.31 23.68 2.80
C TYR A 249 7.84 23.57 2.99
N GLU A 250 8.51 22.84 2.10
CA GLU A 250 9.97 22.68 2.14
C GLU A 250 10.68 24.03 1.96
N LEU A 251 10.35 24.79 0.91
CA LEU A 251 10.99 26.07 0.60
C LEU A 251 10.85 27.09 1.75
N ARG A 252 9.68 27.14 2.40
CA ARG A 252 9.38 28.12 3.44
C ARG A 252 9.91 27.70 4.82
N TYR A 253 9.87 26.41 5.14
CA TYR A 253 10.00 25.94 6.52
C TYR A 253 11.20 25.02 6.79
N LYS A 254 11.93 24.54 5.77
CA LYS A 254 13.10 23.65 5.97
C LYS A 254 14.18 24.22 6.90
N ARG A 255 14.30 25.55 7.01
CA ARG A 255 15.20 26.20 7.98
C ARG A 255 14.93 25.82 9.45
N PHE A 256 13.71 25.41 9.78
CA PHE A 256 13.33 24.97 11.13
C PHE A 256 13.70 23.52 11.42
N ALA A 257 14.14 22.74 10.42
CA ALA A 257 14.54 21.34 10.61
C ALA A 257 15.72 21.14 11.57
N LYS A 258 16.58 22.16 11.72
CA LYS A 258 17.73 22.15 12.64
C LYS A 258 17.46 22.86 13.97
N LEU A 259 16.25 23.39 14.16
CA LEU A 259 15.90 24.11 15.38
C LEU A 259 15.76 23.09 16.53
N PRO A 260 16.47 23.26 17.67
CA PRO A 260 16.26 22.41 18.84
C PRO A 260 14.79 22.49 19.29
N GLN A 261 14.15 21.33 19.47
CA GLN A 261 12.76 21.20 19.89
C GLN A 261 12.65 20.34 21.15
N PRO A 262 11.64 20.56 22.00
CA PRO A 262 11.39 19.66 23.12
C PRO A 262 10.81 18.32 22.62
N ARG A 263 10.98 17.27 23.43
CA ARG A 263 10.47 15.93 23.16
C ARG A 263 9.13 15.70 23.87
N ILE A 264 8.23 14.96 23.24
CA ILE A 264 7.03 14.44 23.90
C ILE A 264 7.43 13.27 24.81
N THR A 265 7.07 13.33 26.09
CA THR A 265 7.34 12.27 27.09
C THR A 265 6.09 11.58 27.61
N ASP A 266 4.94 12.25 27.52
CA ASP A 266 3.65 11.75 27.98
C ASP A 266 2.59 12.16 26.97
N VAL A 267 1.66 11.25 26.73
CA VAL A 267 0.49 11.44 25.88
C VAL A 267 -0.75 11.05 26.67
N GLY A 268 -1.62 12.02 26.89
CA GLY A 268 -2.97 11.83 27.41
C GLY A 268 -3.99 12.22 26.33
N LEU A 269 -4.92 11.33 26.00
CA LEU A 269 -5.89 11.58 24.92
C LEU A 269 -7.33 11.30 25.38
N GLN A 270 -8.24 12.19 25.01
CA GLN A 270 -9.66 11.91 24.95
C GLN A 270 -10.09 11.95 23.47
N VAL A 271 -10.48 10.80 22.93
CA VAL A 271 -10.76 10.60 21.51
C VAL A 271 -12.23 10.24 21.32
N ASP A 272 -13.01 11.10 20.66
CA ASP A 272 -14.40 10.81 20.32
C ASP A 272 -14.53 10.51 18.82
N ILE A 273 -14.78 9.25 18.51
CA ILE A 273 -15.05 8.75 17.15
C ILE A 273 -16.56 8.84 16.91
N HIS A 274 -16.99 9.58 15.89
CA HIS A 274 -18.40 9.66 15.49
C HIS A 274 -18.60 9.05 14.10
N PRO A 275 -18.81 7.72 13.99
CA PRO A 275 -18.93 7.02 12.70
C PRO A 275 -20.04 7.58 11.80
N ALA A 276 -21.21 7.90 12.38
CA ALA A 276 -22.38 8.37 11.64
C ALA A 276 -22.16 9.72 10.92
N THR A 277 -21.38 10.63 11.53
CA THR A 277 -21.04 11.94 10.95
C THR A 277 -19.61 11.99 10.42
N ARG A 278 -18.90 10.86 10.44
CA ARG A 278 -17.48 10.73 10.08
C ARG A 278 -16.58 11.76 10.78
N THR A 279 -16.91 12.10 12.03
CA THR A 279 -16.22 13.16 12.77
C THR A 279 -15.28 12.57 13.79
N LEU A 280 -14.05 13.08 13.86
CA LEU A 280 -13.08 12.82 14.92
C LEU A 280 -12.91 14.07 15.77
N LYS A 281 -13.09 13.92 17.08
CA LYS A 281 -12.72 14.97 18.04
C LYS A 281 -11.65 14.41 18.96
N VAL A 282 -10.59 15.19 19.18
CA VAL A 282 -9.54 14.83 20.11
C VAL A 282 -9.29 16.01 21.03
N HIS A 283 -9.37 15.76 22.33
CA HIS A 283 -8.75 16.62 23.33
C HIS A 283 -7.48 15.93 23.79
N GLY A 284 -6.34 16.53 23.50
CA GLY A 284 -5.03 15.93 23.75
C GLY A 284 -4.19 16.74 24.72
N PHE A 285 -3.33 16.02 25.43
CA PHE A 285 -2.35 16.54 26.36
C PHE A 285 -1.01 15.90 26.07
N TYR A 286 0.01 16.72 25.84
CA TYR A 286 1.40 16.30 25.77
C TYR A 286 2.21 16.91 26.89
N GLN A 287 3.01 16.09 27.57
CA GLN A 287 4.12 16.60 28.37
C GLN A 287 5.34 16.77 27.47
N LEU A 288 5.81 17.99 27.34
CA LEU A 288 7.02 18.32 26.60
C LEU A 288 8.20 18.47 27.57
N GLU A 289 9.35 17.91 27.22
CA GLU A 289 10.60 17.99 27.97
C GLU A 289 11.73 18.48 27.07
N ASN A 290 12.47 19.49 27.52
CA ASN A 290 13.67 19.92 26.80
C ASN A 290 14.83 18.95 27.09
N ARG A 291 14.98 17.94 26.22
CA ARG A 291 16.12 17.00 26.26
C ARG A 291 17.35 17.49 25.50
N THR A 292 17.34 18.74 25.05
CA THR A 292 18.47 19.33 24.32
C THR A 292 19.45 19.96 25.31
N GLY A 293 20.69 20.18 24.85
CA GLY A 293 21.72 20.85 25.66
C GLY A 293 21.58 22.37 25.74
N THR A 294 20.56 22.96 25.11
CA THR A 294 20.37 24.41 25.02
C THR A 294 18.99 24.83 25.51
N THR A 295 18.83 26.09 25.90
CA THR A 295 17.52 26.63 26.28
C THR A 295 16.61 26.70 25.04
N VAL A 296 15.43 26.12 25.13
CA VAL A 296 14.42 26.13 24.06
C VAL A 296 13.37 27.19 24.34
N ARG A 297 13.20 28.13 23.41
CA ARG A 297 12.16 29.18 23.49
C ARG A 297 11.18 29.12 22.32
N ASP A 298 11.65 28.73 21.16
CA ASP A 298 10.88 28.62 19.93
C ASP A 298 10.38 27.18 19.76
N VAL A 299 9.06 27.02 19.71
CA VAL A 299 8.41 25.72 19.47
C VAL A 299 7.69 25.77 18.14
N VAL A 300 8.03 24.84 17.26
CA VAL A 300 7.32 24.61 16.00
C VAL A 300 6.37 23.45 16.22
N LEU A 301 5.14 23.57 15.73
CA LEU A 301 4.19 22.48 15.67
C LEU A 301 3.80 22.24 14.21
N PHE A 302 3.70 20.98 13.85
CA PHE A 302 3.11 20.53 12.61
C PHE A 302 1.78 19.85 12.87
N GLN A 303 0.74 20.22 12.14
CA GLN A 303 -0.54 19.53 12.13
C GLN A 303 -0.99 19.37 10.70
N LYS A 304 -1.30 18.13 10.27
CA LYS A 304 -1.82 17.86 8.92
C LYS A 304 -2.96 18.83 8.59
N PRO A 305 -2.94 19.50 7.41
CA PRO A 305 -4.00 20.42 7.01
C PRO A 305 -5.39 19.76 6.96
N GLY A 306 -6.43 20.55 7.24
CA GLY A 306 -7.83 20.11 7.20
C GLY A 306 -8.52 20.23 8.58
N PRO A 307 -8.12 19.47 9.60
CA PRO A 307 -8.70 19.56 10.93
C PRO A 307 -8.55 20.95 11.53
N SER A 308 -9.53 21.36 12.35
CA SER A 308 -9.35 22.55 13.20
C SER A 308 -8.38 22.18 14.33
N PHE A 309 -7.42 23.04 14.63
CA PHE A 309 -6.38 22.78 15.61
C PHE A 309 -6.19 23.98 16.54
N ARG A 310 -6.23 23.75 17.85
CA ARG A 310 -6.12 24.80 18.88
C ARG A 310 -5.16 24.38 20.00
N PRO A 311 -3.85 24.65 19.87
CA PRO A 311 -2.87 24.36 20.91
C PRO A 311 -2.85 25.42 22.02
N ARG A 312 -2.53 24.99 23.24
CA ARG A 312 -2.38 25.81 24.44
C ARG A 312 -1.19 25.32 25.26
N PHE A 313 -0.23 26.20 25.49
CA PHE A 313 0.94 25.89 26.32
C PHE A 313 0.70 26.30 27.77
N ALA A 314 1.03 25.43 28.71
CA ALA A 314 1.11 25.80 30.12
C ALA A 314 2.16 26.89 30.33
N GLY A 315 1.81 27.93 31.10
CA GLY A 315 2.63 29.13 31.25
C GLY A 315 2.54 30.14 30.09
N GLY A 316 1.80 29.81 29.03
CA GLY A 316 1.52 30.71 27.91
C GLY A 316 2.61 30.74 26.83
N ALA A 317 2.19 31.01 25.61
CA ALA A 317 3.06 31.20 24.46
C ALA A 317 2.45 32.24 23.50
N ARG A 318 3.30 32.97 22.78
CA ARG A 318 2.89 33.91 21.75
C ARG A 318 3.01 33.25 20.39
N LEU A 319 1.91 33.18 19.64
CA LEU A 319 1.91 32.74 18.25
C LEU A 319 2.68 33.76 17.39
N LEU A 320 3.76 33.31 16.74
CA LEU A 320 4.54 34.13 15.81
C LEU A 320 4.03 33.99 14.38
N ARG A 321 3.68 32.77 13.97
CA ARG A 321 3.12 32.48 12.65
C ARG A 321 2.23 31.25 12.71
N ALA A 322 1.09 31.33 12.04
CA ALA A 322 0.25 30.19 11.69
C ALA A 322 0.06 30.17 10.17
N ASP A 323 0.30 29.01 9.57
CA ASP A 323 0.04 28.70 8.17
C ASP A 323 -0.68 27.34 8.10
N PRO A 324 -2.01 27.32 8.37
CA PRO A 324 -2.79 26.08 8.41
C PRO A 324 -2.84 25.33 7.07
N GLU A 325 -2.66 26.01 5.93
CA GLU A 325 -2.63 25.37 4.60
C GLU A 325 -1.42 24.44 4.46
N HIS A 326 -0.30 24.79 5.09
CA HIS A 326 0.92 23.98 5.13
C HIS A 326 1.09 23.23 6.46
N GLY A 327 0.10 23.32 7.36
CA GLY A 327 0.13 22.67 8.66
C GLY A 327 1.15 23.22 9.64
N PHE A 328 1.68 24.43 9.42
CA PHE A 328 2.82 24.97 10.17
C PHE A 328 2.39 26.00 11.21
N TYR A 329 2.85 25.85 12.45
CA TYR A 329 2.63 26.80 13.52
C TYR A 329 3.94 27.05 14.28
N HIS A 330 4.24 28.32 14.56
CA HIS A 330 5.46 28.72 15.27
C HIS A 330 5.10 29.58 16.48
N TYR A 331 5.48 29.10 17.66
CA TYR A 331 5.21 29.71 18.94
C TYR A 331 6.51 30.12 19.65
N LEU A 332 6.43 31.24 20.37
CA LEU A 332 7.44 31.68 21.30
C LEU A 332 6.93 31.48 22.73
N LEU A 333 7.56 30.59 23.49
CA LEU A 333 7.20 30.36 24.89
C LEU A 333 7.41 31.63 25.72
N ALA A 334 6.47 31.91 26.63
CA ALA A 334 6.59 33.04 27.55
C ALA A 334 7.76 32.84 28.51
N ALA A 335 7.89 31.65 29.07
CA ALA A 335 9.05 31.19 29.83
C ALA A 335 9.88 30.21 28.98
N PRO A 336 11.16 30.51 28.68
CA PRO A 336 12.04 29.57 27.98
C PRO A 336 12.25 28.28 28.79
N LEU A 337 12.24 27.14 28.11
CA LEU A 337 12.53 25.82 28.69
C LEU A 337 14.03 25.62 28.83
N GLN A 338 14.53 25.57 30.06
CA GLN A 338 15.91 25.14 30.32
C GLN A 338 16.10 23.64 30.02
N PRO A 339 17.33 23.15 29.77
CA PRO A 339 17.59 21.72 29.67
C PRO A 339 17.01 20.95 30.87
N GLY A 340 16.28 19.87 30.61
CA GLY A 340 15.54 19.06 31.58
C GLY A 340 14.21 19.68 32.06
N ALA A 341 13.92 20.95 31.75
CA ALA A 341 12.65 21.57 32.12
C ALA A 341 11.48 21.03 31.27
N ARG A 342 10.29 21.07 31.87
CA ARG A 342 9.07 20.52 31.29
C ARG A 342 7.97 21.58 31.17
N THR A 343 7.14 21.47 30.14
CA THR A 343 5.88 22.21 30.00
C THR A 343 4.81 21.35 29.36
N ALA A 344 3.55 21.63 29.67
CA ALA A 344 2.42 20.93 29.06
C ALA A 344 1.93 21.65 27.80
N LEU A 345 1.52 20.87 26.81
CA LEU A 345 0.82 21.31 25.62
C LEU A 345 -0.53 20.60 25.57
N GLU A 346 -1.60 21.36 25.76
CA GLU A 346 -2.97 20.91 25.53
C GLU A 346 -3.39 21.28 24.11
N PHE A 347 -4.26 20.49 23.49
CA PHE A 347 -4.82 20.84 22.20
C PHE A 347 -6.21 20.27 21.99
N ASP A 348 -7.02 20.99 21.21
CA ASP A 348 -8.26 20.47 20.65
C ASP A 348 -8.08 20.28 19.14
N LEU A 349 -8.51 19.12 18.65
CA LEU A 349 -8.55 18.76 17.24
C LEU A 349 -9.96 18.34 16.84
N LEU A 350 -10.45 18.88 15.73
CA LEU A 350 -11.73 18.51 15.13
C LEU A 350 -11.51 18.24 13.64
N ASP A 351 -11.59 16.97 13.26
CA ASP A 351 -11.61 16.54 11.87
C ASP A 351 -13.03 16.11 11.48
N ALA A 352 -13.60 16.77 10.49
CA ALA A 352 -14.94 16.48 9.98
C ALA A 352 -14.93 16.65 8.47
N PRO A 353 -15.77 15.90 7.72
CA PRO A 353 -15.80 16.02 6.25
C PRO A 353 -16.10 17.45 5.81
N GLY A 354 -16.96 18.15 6.57
CA GLY A 354 -17.57 19.40 6.13
C GLY A 354 -18.48 19.18 4.93
N GLY A 355 -18.87 20.27 4.27
CA GLY A 355 -19.68 20.18 3.07
C GLY A 355 -21.17 19.88 3.31
N VAL A 356 -21.97 20.21 2.30
CA VAL A 356 -23.39 19.87 2.23
C VAL A 356 -23.49 18.38 1.89
N LEU A 357 -24.32 17.63 2.62
CA LEU A 357 -24.49 16.17 2.47
C LEU A 357 -23.20 15.34 2.70
N GLY A 358 -22.20 15.90 3.37
CA GLY A 358 -20.93 15.20 3.61
C GLY A 358 -20.06 15.01 2.36
N LEU A 359 -20.26 15.84 1.33
CA LEU A 359 -19.49 15.86 0.09
C LEU A 359 -18.15 16.62 0.20
N GLY A 360 -17.76 17.01 1.42
CA GLY A 360 -16.50 17.69 1.68
C GLY A 360 -15.29 16.76 1.64
N ARG A 361 -14.32 16.98 2.53
CA ARG A 361 -13.09 16.18 2.57
C ARG A 361 -13.35 14.76 3.06
N ASP A 362 -12.41 13.87 2.78
CA ASP A 362 -12.34 12.59 3.48
C ASP A 362 -11.66 12.70 4.85
N THR A 363 -12.20 11.95 5.79
CA THR A 363 -11.71 11.81 7.18
C THR A 363 -11.31 10.38 7.43
N ALA A 364 -10.43 10.15 8.41
CA ALA A 364 -10.07 8.79 8.80
C ALA A 364 -11.24 8.00 9.44
N VAL A 365 -12.26 8.70 9.94
CA VAL A 365 -13.47 8.09 10.49
C VAL A 365 -14.43 7.68 9.38
N VAL A 366 -14.82 6.41 9.41
CA VAL A 366 -15.81 5.80 8.51
C VAL A 366 -16.94 5.15 9.30
N GLY A 367 -18.02 4.76 8.62
CA GLY A 367 -19.24 4.23 9.24
C GLY A 367 -18.99 2.94 10.04
N ASN A 368 -18.13 2.06 9.55
CA ASN A 368 -17.64 0.87 10.26
C ASN A 368 -16.21 0.55 9.80
N GLY A 369 -15.31 0.17 10.71
CA GLY A 369 -13.90 -0.06 10.38
C GLY A 369 -13.08 1.24 10.31
N THR A 370 -13.30 2.17 11.25
CA THR A 370 -12.43 3.34 11.39
C THR A 370 -11.01 2.89 11.76
N PHE A 371 -10.00 3.46 11.11
CA PHE A 371 -8.58 3.23 11.40
C PHE A 371 -7.79 4.52 11.21
N PHE A 372 -6.97 4.88 12.19
CA PHE A 372 -5.99 5.96 12.09
C PHE A 372 -4.82 5.76 13.07
N SER A 373 -3.67 6.35 12.76
CA SER A 373 -2.51 6.41 13.63
C SER A 373 -2.36 7.77 14.30
N ASN A 374 -1.36 7.92 15.16
CA ASN A 374 -0.96 9.20 15.73
C ASN A 374 -0.51 10.25 14.70
N GLU A 375 -0.36 9.90 13.41
CA GLU A 375 -0.11 10.86 12.31
C GLU A 375 -1.21 11.92 12.15
N VAL A 376 -2.42 11.66 12.65
CA VAL A 376 -3.52 12.65 12.62
C VAL A 376 -3.37 13.72 13.70
N LEU A 377 -2.53 13.47 14.71
CA LEU A 377 -2.29 14.33 15.86
C LEU A 377 -1.18 15.34 15.56
N PRO A 378 -1.05 16.42 16.36
CA PRO A 378 0.03 17.38 16.17
C PRO A 378 1.37 16.76 16.51
N HIS A 379 2.39 17.16 15.76
CA HIS A 379 3.80 16.80 15.94
C HIS A 379 4.62 18.03 16.34
N VAL A 380 5.69 17.81 17.12
CA VAL A 380 6.61 18.89 17.49
C VAL A 380 7.74 18.96 16.46
N GLY A 381 8.06 20.16 16.00
CA GLY A 381 9.13 20.40 15.02
C GLY A 381 8.70 20.24 13.55
N TYR A 382 9.69 20.39 12.68
CA TYR A 382 9.54 20.25 11.23
C TYR A 382 9.43 18.78 10.82
N GLN A 383 8.56 18.48 9.86
CA GLN A 383 8.23 17.13 9.43
C GLN A 383 8.73 16.87 8.00
N ARG A 384 9.87 16.17 7.90
CA ARG A 384 10.52 15.87 6.61
C ARG A 384 9.69 14.95 5.70
N THR A 385 8.77 14.17 6.28
CA THR A 385 7.81 13.31 5.57
C THR A 385 6.79 14.09 4.75
N TYR A 386 6.63 15.40 5.00
CA TYR A 386 5.77 16.30 4.23
C TYR A 386 6.49 17.04 3.09
N GLU A 387 7.81 16.83 2.92
CA GLU A 387 8.53 17.33 1.75
C GLU A 387 8.10 16.61 0.46
N LEU A 388 8.42 17.19 -0.69
CA LEU A 388 8.20 16.56 -1.98
C LEU A 388 9.26 15.46 -2.22
N ASP A 389 8.86 14.23 -2.55
CA ASP A 389 9.79 13.09 -2.61
C ASP A 389 10.38 12.82 -4.00
N ASP A 390 9.58 12.78 -5.06
CA ASP A 390 10.02 12.39 -6.42
C ASP A 390 10.95 13.45 -7.03
N ASN A 391 12.14 13.04 -7.47
CA ASN A 391 13.16 13.95 -8.01
C ASN A 391 12.75 14.67 -9.31
N ARG A 392 11.87 14.07 -10.14
CA ARG A 392 11.33 14.73 -11.35
C ARG A 392 10.35 15.82 -10.94
N ASP A 393 9.49 15.57 -9.97
CA ASP A 393 8.56 16.58 -9.46
C ASP A 393 9.32 17.69 -8.73
N ARG A 394 10.32 17.34 -7.90
CA ARG A 394 11.23 18.31 -7.27
C ARG A 394 11.86 19.23 -8.31
N LYS A 395 12.38 18.68 -9.41
CA LYS A 395 12.93 19.48 -10.52
C LYS A 395 11.88 20.40 -11.15
N ARG A 396 10.64 19.93 -11.34
CA ARG A 396 9.52 20.76 -11.87
C ARG A 396 9.20 21.95 -10.95
N HIS A 397 9.34 21.76 -9.64
CA HIS A 397 9.11 22.79 -8.61
C HIS A 397 10.39 23.55 -8.21
N GLY A 398 11.51 23.38 -8.94
CA GLY A 398 12.75 24.13 -8.68
C GLY A 398 13.55 23.68 -7.45
N LEU A 399 13.27 22.49 -6.92
CA LEU A 399 13.96 21.88 -5.79
C LEU A 399 15.13 20.99 -6.24
N ALA A 400 16.21 20.99 -5.47
CA ALA A 400 17.33 20.06 -5.66
C ALA A 400 16.89 18.60 -5.36
N PRO A 401 17.54 17.57 -5.94
CA PRO A 401 17.26 16.18 -5.60
C PRO A 401 17.28 15.91 -4.10
N LYS A 402 16.38 15.04 -3.62
CA LYS A 402 16.26 14.68 -2.20
C LYS A 402 17.14 13.48 -1.89
N GLU A 403 18.07 13.65 -0.96
CA GLU A 403 18.67 12.50 -0.26
C GLU A 403 17.60 11.86 0.61
N ARG A 404 17.44 10.54 0.54
CA ARG A 404 16.36 9.81 1.22
C ARG A 404 16.59 9.76 2.74
N MET A 405 17.83 9.45 3.17
CA MET A 405 18.21 9.33 4.58
C MET A 405 19.59 9.93 4.83
N ALA A 406 19.93 10.18 6.10
CA ALA A 406 21.28 10.62 6.47
C ALA A 406 22.32 9.51 6.26
N ALA A 407 23.60 9.86 6.16
CA ALA A 407 24.68 8.88 6.04
C ALA A 407 24.72 7.94 7.26
N ARG A 408 25.19 6.71 7.06
CA ARG A 408 25.22 5.65 8.10
C ARG A 408 26.01 6.05 9.36
N ASP A 409 27.04 6.86 9.17
CA ASP A 409 28.00 7.32 10.18
C ASP A 409 27.70 8.75 10.68
N ASP A 410 26.56 9.33 10.31
CA ASP A 410 26.14 10.66 10.79
C ASP A 410 25.78 10.60 12.29
N GLU A 411 26.64 11.18 13.14
CA GLU A 411 26.42 11.25 14.59
C GLU A 411 25.15 12.03 14.97
N ALA A 412 24.79 13.06 14.21
CA ALA A 412 23.60 13.86 14.49
C ALA A 412 22.31 13.09 14.20
N ALA A 413 22.34 12.18 13.22
CA ALA A 413 21.20 11.31 12.90
C ALA A 413 20.84 10.35 14.05
N ARG A 414 21.82 10.01 14.91
CA ARG A 414 21.60 9.16 16.10
C ARG A 414 20.80 9.84 17.19
N ALA A 415 20.54 11.14 17.08
CA ALA A 415 19.66 11.87 18.00
C ALA A 415 18.18 11.50 17.82
N ASN A 416 17.78 10.90 16.70
CA ASN A 416 16.41 10.52 16.37
C ASN A 416 16.35 9.07 15.91
N SER A 417 15.21 8.42 16.12
CA SER A 417 14.91 7.17 15.43
C SER A 417 14.40 7.48 14.02
N TYR A 418 14.46 6.51 13.11
CA TYR A 418 13.94 6.70 11.75
C TYR A 418 12.41 6.88 11.69
N LEU A 419 11.68 6.56 12.78
CA LEU A 419 10.22 6.70 12.85
C LEU A 419 9.76 8.06 13.39
N ALA A 420 10.51 8.67 14.32
CA ALA A 420 10.06 9.89 14.98
C ALA A 420 11.22 10.84 15.32
N ASN A 421 10.96 12.14 15.13
CA ASN A 421 11.88 13.22 15.47
C ASN A 421 11.43 14.06 16.67
N ASP A 422 10.24 13.79 17.22
CA ASP A 422 9.59 14.60 18.24
C ASP A 422 9.34 13.86 19.56
N ALA A 423 9.61 12.56 19.59
CA ALA A 423 9.42 11.69 20.75
C ALA A 423 10.43 10.54 20.77
N ASP A 424 10.54 9.90 21.93
CA ASP A 424 11.28 8.64 22.13
C ASP A 424 10.25 7.58 22.58
N TRP A 425 10.38 7.03 23.79
CA TRP A 425 9.33 6.26 24.47
C TRP A 425 8.49 7.18 25.36
N ILE A 426 7.17 7.06 25.26
CA ILE A 426 6.17 7.88 25.93
C ILE A 426 5.39 7.08 26.97
N ARG A 427 4.92 7.75 28.02
CA ARG A 427 3.80 7.25 28.82
C ARG A 427 2.50 7.53 28.08
N PHE A 428 1.60 6.56 28.03
CA PHE A 428 0.37 6.64 27.23
C PHE A 428 -0.87 6.32 28.05
N ASP A 429 -1.86 7.20 27.96
CA ASP A 429 -3.18 7.09 28.57
C ASP A 429 -4.23 7.65 27.59
N ALA A 430 -5.26 6.86 27.28
CA ALA A 430 -6.28 7.25 26.32
C ALA A 430 -7.68 6.81 26.74
N VAL A 431 -8.61 7.77 26.78
CA VAL A 431 -10.04 7.53 26.89
C VAL A 431 -10.68 7.71 25.52
N VAL A 432 -11.29 6.65 24.98
CA VAL A 432 -11.84 6.65 23.62
C VAL A 432 -13.33 6.36 23.67
N SER A 433 -14.14 7.11 22.93
CA SER A 433 -15.57 6.87 22.77
C SER A 433 -15.96 6.62 21.31
N THR A 434 -16.94 5.75 21.08
CA THR A 434 -17.45 5.43 19.74
C THR A 434 -18.97 5.18 19.74
N GLY A 435 -19.53 4.77 18.59
CA GLY A 435 -20.92 4.32 18.48
C GLY A 435 -21.24 3.21 19.48
N SER A 436 -22.47 3.17 19.99
CA SER A 436 -22.91 2.21 21.02
C SER A 436 -22.75 0.74 20.62
N ASP A 437 -22.66 0.47 19.32
CA ASP A 437 -22.59 -0.85 18.70
C ASP A 437 -21.20 -1.17 18.12
N GLN A 438 -20.19 -0.35 18.40
CA GLN A 438 -18.81 -0.58 17.99
C GLN A 438 -17.91 -0.83 19.20
N THR A 439 -16.81 -1.54 18.94
CA THR A 439 -15.73 -1.77 19.90
C THR A 439 -14.49 -1.00 19.43
N VAL A 440 -13.82 -0.32 20.36
CA VAL A 440 -12.53 0.32 20.09
C VAL A 440 -11.41 -0.67 20.35
N VAL A 441 -10.34 -0.60 19.55
CA VAL A 441 -9.04 -1.20 19.87
C VAL A 441 -7.99 -0.10 19.84
N ALA A 442 -7.18 0.00 20.89
CA ALA A 442 -6.10 0.95 21.06
C ALA A 442 -4.93 0.29 21.83
N PRO A 443 -3.72 0.89 21.84
CA PRO A 443 -2.59 0.35 22.59
C PRO A 443 -2.77 0.50 24.10
N GLY A 444 -2.05 -0.35 24.84
CA GLY A 444 -2.14 -0.43 26.30
C GLY A 444 -3.26 -1.35 26.77
N THR A 445 -3.32 -1.54 28.08
CA THR A 445 -4.32 -2.39 28.75
C THR A 445 -5.64 -1.68 28.89
N LEU A 446 -6.71 -2.37 28.51
CA LEU A 446 -8.08 -1.91 28.73
C LEU A 446 -8.37 -1.97 30.23
N GLU A 447 -8.36 -0.82 30.90
CA GLU A 447 -8.63 -0.71 32.34
C GLU A 447 -10.14 -0.65 32.62
N GLN A 448 -10.89 0.02 31.74
CA GLN A 448 -12.32 0.22 31.93
C GLN A 448 -13.07 0.27 30.60
N GLU A 449 -14.26 -0.33 30.57
CA GLU A 449 -15.25 -0.18 29.51
C GLU A 449 -16.60 0.22 30.13
N TRP A 450 -17.28 1.20 29.55
CA TRP A 450 -18.61 1.62 30.04
C TRP A 450 -19.49 2.25 28.95
N MET A 451 -20.78 2.36 29.26
CA MET A 451 -21.76 3.08 28.44
C MET A 451 -22.08 4.43 29.08
N SER A 452 -22.04 5.51 28.31
CA SER A 452 -22.46 6.84 28.76
C SER A 452 -22.91 7.70 27.58
N GLY A 453 -24.05 8.40 27.75
CA GLY A 453 -24.59 9.30 26.72
C GLY A 453 -24.94 8.61 25.40
N GLY A 454 -25.37 7.34 25.44
CA GLY A 454 -25.66 6.56 24.23
C GLY A 454 -24.42 6.17 23.41
N ARG A 455 -23.22 6.28 24.00
CA ARG A 455 -21.93 5.94 23.41
C ARG A 455 -21.21 4.92 24.28
N ARG A 456 -20.35 4.12 23.67
CA ARG A 456 -19.47 3.17 24.37
C ARG A 456 -18.11 3.82 24.55
N TRP A 457 -17.54 3.65 25.73
CA TRP A 457 -16.31 4.29 26.18
C TRP A 457 -15.32 3.25 26.67
N PHE A 458 -14.03 3.51 26.41
CA PHE A 458 -12.92 2.62 26.71
C PHE A 458 -11.77 3.44 27.27
N HIS A 459 -11.18 2.99 28.37
CA HIS A 459 -9.96 3.59 28.93
C HIS A 459 -8.80 2.61 28.77
N TYR A 460 -7.82 3.02 27.97
CA TYR A 460 -6.61 2.26 27.68
C TYR A 460 -5.40 2.95 28.30
N LYS A 461 -4.54 2.16 28.94
CA LYS A 461 -3.33 2.68 29.57
C LYS A 461 -2.15 1.72 29.37
N ALA A 462 -1.02 2.26 28.96
CA ALA A 462 0.19 1.46 28.83
C ALA A 462 0.84 1.26 30.20
N ASP A 463 1.10 0.01 30.59
CA ASP A 463 1.80 -0.35 31.83
C ASP A 463 3.25 0.17 31.87
N LYS A 464 3.88 0.25 30.69
CA LYS A 464 5.28 0.67 30.50
C LYS A 464 5.36 1.73 29.40
N PRO A 465 6.43 2.55 29.37
CA PRO A 465 6.66 3.44 28.24
C PRO A 465 6.69 2.68 26.92
N MET A 466 6.02 3.22 25.92
CA MET A 466 5.92 2.64 24.58
C MET A 466 6.40 3.63 23.53
N LEU A 467 6.81 3.14 22.36
CA LEU A 467 7.19 4.02 21.25
C LEU A 467 6.01 4.94 20.87
N ASN A 468 6.28 6.20 20.52
CA ASN A 468 5.26 7.16 20.04
C ASN A 468 4.77 6.82 18.62
N PHE A 469 4.24 5.62 18.45
CA PHE A 469 3.77 5.05 17.20
C PHE A 469 2.60 4.12 17.52
N TYR A 470 1.37 4.62 17.33
CA TYR A 470 0.18 3.91 17.78
C TYR A 470 -1.04 4.18 16.90
N THR A 471 -2.00 3.25 16.97
CA THR A 471 -3.20 3.26 16.13
C THR A 471 -4.49 3.08 16.93
N PHE A 472 -5.57 3.67 16.43
CA PHE A 472 -6.92 3.48 16.94
C PHE A 472 -7.79 2.84 15.88
N GLN A 473 -8.59 1.86 16.30
CA GLN A 473 -9.53 1.16 15.45
C GLN A 473 -10.92 1.15 16.09
N SER A 474 -11.97 1.24 15.28
CA SER A 474 -13.35 1.14 15.75
C SER A 474 -14.23 0.47 14.72
N ALA A 475 -14.80 -0.67 15.08
CA ALA A 475 -15.72 -1.42 14.23
C ALA A 475 -16.68 -2.31 15.03
N ARG A 476 -17.62 -2.92 14.31
CA ARG A 476 -18.46 -4.02 14.80
C ARG A 476 -17.66 -5.32 14.70
N TYR A 477 -16.93 -5.64 15.76
CA TYR A 477 -16.07 -6.82 15.79
C TYR A 477 -16.75 -8.02 16.45
N GLU A 478 -16.53 -9.19 15.88
CA GLU A 478 -16.38 -10.43 16.65
C GLU A 478 -14.94 -10.53 17.15
N VAL A 479 -14.74 -11.26 18.25
CA VAL A 479 -13.42 -11.42 18.85
C VAL A 479 -13.13 -12.90 19.06
N ARG A 480 -11.97 -13.35 18.56
CA ARG A 480 -11.40 -14.64 18.92
C ARG A 480 -10.36 -14.42 20.01
N HIS A 481 -10.60 -15.05 21.16
CA HIS A 481 -9.69 -15.03 22.30
C HIS A 481 -8.82 -16.29 22.30
N ASP A 482 -7.52 -16.10 22.53
CA ASP A 482 -6.56 -17.17 22.80
C ASP A 482 -5.47 -16.64 23.74
N ARG A 483 -4.52 -17.48 24.14
CA ARG A 483 -3.39 -17.10 24.99
C ARG A 483 -2.12 -17.83 24.58
N TRP A 484 -0.99 -17.19 24.81
CA TRP A 484 0.33 -17.81 24.83
C TRP A 484 0.95 -17.52 26.19
N GLN A 485 1.13 -18.57 27.00
CA GLN A 485 1.51 -18.42 28.41
C GLN A 485 0.58 -17.46 29.16
N ASP A 486 1.10 -16.39 29.74
CA ASP A 486 0.35 -15.34 30.42
C ASP A 486 -0.16 -14.24 29.48
N VAL A 487 0.35 -14.16 28.24
CA VAL A 487 -0.03 -13.15 27.23
C VAL A 487 -1.38 -13.51 26.58
N THR A 488 -2.33 -12.58 26.59
CA THR A 488 -3.61 -12.74 25.85
C THR A 488 -3.41 -12.41 24.38
N ILE A 489 -4.05 -13.18 23.50
CA ILE A 489 -4.07 -12.94 22.06
C ILE A 489 -5.52 -12.76 21.63
N ASP A 490 -5.88 -11.55 21.22
CA ASP A 490 -7.23 -11.23 20.77
C ASP A 490 -7.22 -10.84 19.29
N VAL A 491 -8.01 -11.53 18.47
CA VAL A 491 -8.20 -11.17 17.06
C VAL A 491 -9.60 -10.59 16.88
N TYR A 492 -9.67 -9.30 16.53
CA TYR A 492 -10.88 -8.53 16.26
C TYR A 492 -11.14 -8.55 14.75
N TYR A 493 -12.25 -9.15 14.34
CA TYR A 493 -12.58 -9.33 12.93
C TYR A 493 -14.07 -9.11 12.68
N THR A 494 -14.42 -8.84 11.43
CA THR A 494 -15.81 -8.61 11.02
C THR A 494 -16.54 -9.94 10.87
N PRO A 495 -17.81 -10.05 11.29
CA PRO A 495 -18.57 -11.29 11.16
C PRO A 495 -18.46 -11.91 9.76
N GLY A 496 -18.08 -13.19 9.69
CA GLY A 496 -17.84 -13.92 8.44
C GLY A 496 -16.40 -13.89 7.90
N HIS A 497 -15.47 -13.20 8.58
CA HIS A 497 -14.05 -13.16 8.22
C HIS A 497 -13.16 -14.06 9.09
N ASP A 498 -13.73 -15.10 9.69
CA ASP A 498 -13.03 -16.02 10.60
C ASP A 498 -12.08 -17.01 9.92
N VAL A 499 -12.16 -17.14 8.59
CA VAL A 499 -11.44 -18.14 7.76
C VAL A 499 -9.92 -18.21 8.04
N ASN A 500 -9.28 -17.06 8.29
CA ASN A 500 -7.83 -16.99 8.51
C ASN A 500 -7.44 -16.62 9.95
N VAL A 501 -8.40 -16.43 10.85
CA VAL A 501 -8.14 -16.01 12.23
C VAL A 501 -7.25 -17.01 12.97
N ASP A 502 -7.53 -18.31 12.84
CA ASP A 502 -6.71 -19.34 13.48
C ASP A 502 -5.27 -19.39 12.90
N ARG A 503 -5.08 -19.05 11.62
CA ARG A 503 -3.74 -18.94 11.00
C ARG A 503 -2.96 -17.78 11.59
N MET A 504 -3.61 -16.62 11.75
CA MET A 504 -3.01 -15.44 12.35
C MET A 504 -2.61 -15.69 13.80
N ILE A 505 -3.48 -16.33 14.59
CA ILE A 505 -3.18 -16.70 15.99
C ILE A 505 -1.98 -17.65 16.05
N ARG A 506 -1.91 -18.67 15.17
CA ARG A 506 -0.76 -19.58 15.12
C ARG A 506 0.54 -18.85 14.79
N GLY A 507 0.51 -17.93 13.81
CA GLY A 507 1.67 -17.11 13.45
C GLY A 507 2.15 -16.26 14.62
N ALA A 508 1.21 -15.58 15.29
CA ALA A 508 1.49 -14.78 16.46
C ALA A 508 2.08 -15.60 17.62
N LYS A 509 1.51 -16.77 17.93
CA LYS A 509 2.02 -17.68 18.97
C LYS A 509 3.43 -18.19 18.67
N ALA A 510 3.69 -18.55 17.41
CA ALA A 510 5.00 -19.04 17.00
C ALA A 510 6.07 -17.94 17.12
N ALA A 511 5.77 -16.72 16.69
CA ALA A 511 6.67 -15.59 16.82
C ALA A 511 6.88 -15.17 18.28
N LEU A 512 5.84 -15.19 19.12
CA LEU A 512 5.97 -14.97 20.56
C LEU A 512 6.89 -16.01 21.20
N ALA A 513 6.67 -17.30 20.90
CA ALA A 513 7.50 -18.39 21.41
C ALA A 513 8.97 -18.25 20.98
N TYR A 514 9.21 -18.00 19.69
CA TYR A 514 10.55 -17.88 19.14
C TYR A 514 11.28 -16.65 19.70
N GLY A 515 10.65 -15.48 19.65
CA GLY A 515 11.24 -14.23 20.14
C GLY A 515 11.54 -14.26 21.63
N ALA A 516 10.63 -14.81 22.44
CA ALA A 516 10.84 -14.95 23.87
C ALA A 516 11.99 -15.90 24.24
N GLN A 517 12.15 -16.98 23.47
CA GLN A 517 13.22 -17.94 23.67
C GLN A 517 14.59 -17.38 23.25
N HIS A 518 14.66 -16.70 22.10
CA HIS A 518 15.94 -16.36 21.47
C HIS A 518 16.39 -14.92 21.70
N PHE A 519 15.48 -13.96 21.82
CA PHE A 519 15.84 -12.53 21.87
C PHE A 519 15.66 -11.93 23.26
N GLY A 520 14.57 -12.25 23.94
CA GLY A 520 14.27 -11.76 25.29
C GLY A 520 12.77 -11.70 25.56
N PRO A 521 12.34 -11.39 26.78
CA PRO A 521 10.93 -11.44 27.15
C PRO A 521 10.06 -10.45 26.35
N TYR A 522 8.82 -10.86 26.07
CA TYR A 522 7.79 -9.98 25.53
C TYR A 522 7.38 -8.92 26.57
N GLN A 523 7.16 -7.68 26.13
CA GLN A 523 7.04 -6.54 27.04
C GLN A 523 5.63 -6.25 27.57
N ASN A 524 4.59 -6.70 26.86
CA ASN A 524 3.17 -6.42 27.15
C ASN A 524 2.44 -7.66 27.70
N ARG A 525 1.23 -7.48 28.24
CA ARG A 525 0.38 -8.60 28.74
C ARG A 525 -0.60 -9.10 27.69
N GLU A 526 -0.72 -8.37 26.59
CA GLU A 526 -1.64 -8.64 25.50
C GLU A 526 -0.97 -8.43 24.15
N LEU A 527 -1.51 -9.11 23.16
CA LEU A 527 -1.28 -8.89 21.75
C LEU A 527 -2.64 -8.88 21.06
N ARG A 528 -2.95 -7.81 20.33
CA ARG A 528 -4.21 -7.68 19.59
C ARG A 528 -3.94 -7.64 18.11
N ILE A 529 -4.72 -8.35 17.30
CA ILE A 529 -4.78 -8.17 15.85
C ILE A 529 -6.16 -7.62 15.55
N ALA A 530 -6.26 -6.50 14.84
CA ALA A 530 -7.55 -5.87 14.59
C ALA A 530 -7.74 -5.54 13.12
N GLU A 531 -8.86 -5.99 12.57
CA GLU A 531 -9.20 -5.81 11.16
C GLU A 531 -9.54 -4.35 10.84
N PHE A 532 -9.07 -3.85 9.70
CA PHE A 532 -9.58 -2.60 9.12
C PHE A 532 -9.93 -2.76 7.63
N PRO A 533 -10.76 -1.86 7.05
CA PRO A 533 -11.22 -1.96 5.67
C PRO A 533 -10.10 -2.02 4.64
N ARG A 534 -10.33 -2.74 3.54
CA ARG A 534 -9.43 -2.81 2.37
C ARG A 534 -9.22 -1.51 1.59
N TYR A 535 -9.52 -0.35 2.20
CA TYR A 535 -9.17 0.96 1.66
C TYR A 535 -7.65 1.18 1.65
N ALA A 536 -6.93 0.47 2.50
CA ALA A 536 -5.51 0.24 2.39
C ALA A 536 -5.22 -1.26 2.54
N SER A 537 -4.08 -1.74 2.03
CA SER A 537 -3.73 -3.17 1.99
C SER A 537 -2.36 -3.41 2.63
N PHE A 538 -2.31 -3.37 3.95
CA PHE A 538 -1.11 -3.63 4.75
C PHE A 538 -1.48 -4.22 6.12
N ALA A 539 -0.48 -4.70 6.85
CA ALA A 539 -0.49 -4.82 8.29
C ALA A 539 0.60 -3.92 8.88
N GLN A 540 0.46 -3.53 10.14
CA GLN A 540 1.41 -2.64 10.81
C GLN A 540 1.46 -2.98 12.30
N ALA A 541 2.66 -3.03 12.87
CA ALA A 541 2.84 -3.31 14.29
C ALA A 541 2.88 -2.02 15.12
N ALA A 542 1.84 -1.76 15.90
CA ALA A 542 1.90 -0.85 17.05
C ALA A 542 2.28 -1.65 18.33
N PRO A 543 2.68 -0.98 19.43
CA PRO A 543 2.96 -1.65 20.71
C PRO A 543 1.76 -2.48 21.19
N GLY A 544 1.89 -3.81 21.18
CA GLY A 544 0.84 -4.76 21.59
C GLY A 544 -0.42 -4.79 20.72
N THR A 545 -0.47 -4.07 19.60
CA THR A 545 -1.65 -4.01 18.71
C THR A 545 -1.21 -4.01 17.24
N ILE A 546 -1.80 -4.88 16.43
CA ILE A 546 -1.48 -5.08 15.02
C ILE A 546 -2.74 -4.76 14.20
N PRO A 547 -2.94 -3.52 13.73
CA PRO A 547 -3.88 -3.25 12.65
C PRO A 547 -3.54 -4.08 11.41
N PHE A 548 -4.55 -4.77 10.88
CA PHE A 548 -4.39 -5.71 9.77
C PHE A 548 -5.53 -5.50 8.77
N SER A 549 -5.20 -5.18 7.51
CA SER A 549 -6.21 -4.95 6.49
C SER A 549 -7.00 -6.21 6.15
N GLU A 550 -8.31 -6.05 5.93
CA GLU A 550 -9.22 -7.03 5.33
C GLU A 550 -8.54 -7.77 4.16
N SER A 551 -8.02 -7.02 3.17
CA SER A 551 -7.44 -7.59 1.95
C SER A 551 -6.02 -8.10 2.11
N ALA A 552 -5.33 -7.80 3.22
CA ALA A 552 -3.97 -8.27 3.45
C ALA A 552 -3.93 -9.69 4.03
N GLY A 553 -5.03 -10.19 4.63
CA GLY A 553 -4.97 -11.49 5.32
C GLY A 553 -6.31 -12.09 5.78
N PHE A 554 -7.32 -11.29 6.10
CA PHE A 554 -8.59 -11.84 6.62
C PHE A 554 -9.37 -12.59 5.54
N ILE A 555 -9.52 -11.99 4.35
CA ILE A 555 -10.19 -12.62 3.20
C ILE A 555 -9.22 -13.37 2.28
N ALA A 556 -8.03 -13.69 2.80
CA ALA A 556 -7.01 -14.44 2.08
C ALA A 556 -7.50 -15.83 1.69
N ARG A 557 -7.12 -16.27 0.49
CA ARG A 557 -7.22 -17.69 0.12
C ARG A 557 -5.85 -18.34 0.20
N VAL A 558 -5.70 -19.29 1.11
CA VAL A 558 -4.52 -20.14 1.24
C VAL A 558 -4.97 -21.58 1.31
N ASP A 559 -4.59 -22.40 0.34
CA ASP A 559 -4.78 -23.85 0.40
C ASP A 559 -3.63 -24.48 1.22
N PRO A 560 -3.92 -25.08 2.39
CA PRO A 560 -2.88 -25.68 3.23
C PRO A 560 -2.22 -26.90 2.55
N GLU A 561 -2.94 -27.62 1.68
CA GLU A 561 -2.45 -28.80 0.98
C GLU A 561 -1.68 -28.43 -0.31
N SER A 562 -1.87 -27.20 -0.80
CA SER A 562 -1.13 -26.70 -1.96
C SER A 562 0.35 -26.54 -1.60
N ARG A 563 1.20 -27.32 -2.27
CA ARG A 563 2.66 -27.12 -2.24
C ARG A 563 3.10 -25.76 -2.83
N LYS A 564 2.22 -25.07 -3.57
CA LYS A 564 2.52 -23.81 -4.26
C LYS A 564 2.17 -22.56 -3.44
N ASP A 565 1.27 -22.70 -2.47
CA ASP A 565 0.73 -21.59 -1.68
C ASP A 565 1.66 -21.24 -0.51
N ILE A 566 1.86 -19.94 -0.30
CA ILE A 566 2.51 -19.38 0.89
C ILE A 566 1.40 -19.04 1.90
N ASP A 567 1.56 -19.45 3.15
CA ASP A 567 0.64 -19.07 4.23
C ASP A 567 0.94 -17.64 4.71
N TYR A 568 0.60 -16.66 3.86
CA TYR A 568 0.91 -15.25 4.14
C TYR A 568 0.15 -14.66 5.32
N PRO A 569 -1.09 -15.07 5.70
CA PRO A 569 -1.70 -14.61 6.95
C PRO A 569 -0.89 -15.05 8.17
N TYR A 570 -0.38 -16.28 8.18
CA TYR A 570 0.54 -16.76 9.22
C TYR A 570 1.84 -15.95 9.24
N TYR A 571 2.47 -15.81 8.06
CA TYR A 571 3.75 -15.13 7.92
C TYR A 571 3.69 -13.65 8.32
N ILE A 572 2.71 -12.89 7.80
CA ILE A 572 2.54 -11.48 8.14
C ILE A 572 2.28 -11.35 9.64
N SER A 573 1.44 -12.20 10.23
CA SER A 573 1.22 -12.17 11.70
C SER A 573 2.50 -12.43 12.49
N ALA A 574 3.36 -13.33 12.02
CA ALA A 574 4.66 -13.58 12.65
C ALA A 574 5.63 -12.39 12.48
N HIS A 575 5.64 -11.74 11.31
CA HIS A 575 6.42 -10.53 11.01
C HIS A 575 6.03 -9.37 11.94
N GLU A 576 4.73 -9.06 12.02
CA GLU A 576 4.22 -7.96 12.86
C GLU A 576 4.45 -8.21 14.36
N VAL A 577 4.47 -9.49 14.79
CA VAL A 577 4.89 -9.84 16.16
C VAL A 577 6.40 -9.72 16.34
N GLY A 578 7.20 -10.02 15.31
CA GLY A 578 8.65 -9.80 15.32
C GLY A 578 9.00 -8.33 15.62
N HIS A 579 8.22 -7.39 15.11
CA HIS A 579 8.40 -5.96 15.40
C HIS A 579 8.30 -5.59 16.88
N GLN A 580 7.70 -6.45 17.71
CA GLN A 580 7.61 -6.21 19.14
C GLN A 580 8.99 -6.21 19.82
N TRP A 581 10.00 -6.86 19.24
CA TRP A 581 11.41 -6.70 19.60
C TRP A 581 12.11 -5.67 18.69
N TRP A 582 11.86 -5.78 17.38
CA TRP A 582 12.52 -5.00 16.34
C TRP A 582 11.68 -3.77 15.94
N ALA A 583 12.08 -2.59 16.42
CA ALA A 583 11.37 -1.31 16.53
C ALA A 583 10.83 -1.03 17.95
N HIS A 584 10.04 -1.92 18.55
CA HIS A 584 9.37 -1.59 19.82
C HIS A 584 10.23 -1.78 21.08
N GLN A 585 11.29 -2.61 21.02
CA GLN A 585 12.35 -2.62 22.03
C GLN A 585 13.61 -1.93 21.50
N VAL A 586 14.10 -2.32 20.33
CA VAL A 586 15.30 -1.75 19.70
C VAL A 586 14.93 -1.11 18.38
N ILE A 587 15.24 0.18 18.21
CA ILE A 587 14.98 0.92 16.97
C ILE A 587 16.24 1.59 16.46
N GLY A 588 16.40 1.63 15.13
CA GLY A 588 17.54 2.27 14.48
C GLY A 588 17.45 3.80 14.46
N ALA A 589 18.63 4.43 14.48
CA ALA A 589 18.81 5.86 14.21
C ALA A 589 18.24 6.29 12.85
N ASP A 590 17.94 7.58 12.64
CA ASP A 590 17.46 8.14 11.35
C ASP A 590 18.57 8.24 10.28
N SER A 591 19.24 7.11 10.00
CA SER A 591 20.38 6.99 9.08
C SER A 591 20.19 5.82 8.11
N ARG A 592 20.98 5.79 7.04
CA ARG A 592 21.04 4.65 6.12
C ARG A 592 21.20 3.31 6.86
N GLY A 593 20.45 2.31 6.42
CA GLY A 593 20.38 0.97 7.01
C GLY A 593 19.51 0.85 8.25
N ALA A 594 18.88 1.92 8.75
CA ALA A 594 18.04 1.87 9.97
C ALA A 594 16.99 0.77 9.93
N THR A 595 16.32 0.61 8.79
CA THR A 595 15.24 -0.37 8.62
C THR A 595 15.72 -1.81 8.57
N VAL A 596 17.04 -2.06 8.51
CA VAL A 596 17.56 -3.43 8.72
C VAL A 596 17.29 -3.86 10.15
N LEU A 597 17.41 -2.96 11.12
CA LEU A 597 17.19 -3.24 12.54
C LEU A 597 15.72 -3.43 12.92
N SER A 598 14.78 -3.08 12.03
CA SER A 598 13.34 -3.26 12.24
C SER A 598 12.75 -4.26 11.26
N GLU A 599 12.77 -3.95 9.96
CA GLU A 599 12.12 -4.76 8.92
C GLU A 599 12.88 -6.05 8.64
N SER A 600 14.20 -6.01 8.39
CA SER A 600 14.96 -7.23 8.07
C SER A 600 15.05 -8.20 9.27
N LEU A 601 15.06 -7.70 10.50
CA LEU A 601 15.04 -8.54 11.70
C LEU A 601 13.64 -9.09 12.02
N ALA A 602 12.57 -8.34 11.72
CA ALA A 602 11.20 -8.86 11.77
C ALA A 602 10.98 -9.95 10.72
N GLU A 603 11.47 -9.75 9.49
CA GLU A 603 11.49 -10.77 8.44
C GLU A 603 12.23 -12.02 8.89
N TYR A 604 13.45 -11.86 9.40
CA TYR A 604 14.23 -12.96 9.95
C TYR A 604 13.44 -13.73 11.01
N THR A 605 12.77 -13.03 11.92
CA THR A 605 11.92 -13.66 12.94
C THR A 605 10.80 -14.47 12.30
N ALA A 606 10.08 -13.91 11.31
CA ALA A 606 9.01 -14.60 10.61
C ALA A 606 9.53 -15.84 9.86
N LEU A 607 10.64 -15.73 9.12
CA LEU A 607 11.27 -16.84 8.42
C LEU A 607 11.66 -17.98 9.36
N MET A 608 12.19 -17.65 10.54
CA MET A 608 12.64 -18.67 11.49
C MET A 608 11.48 -19.39 12.14
N THR A 609 10.40 -18.67 12.42
CA THR A 609 9.15 -19.31 12.87
C THR A 609 8.59 -20.23 11.78
N MET A 610 8.57 -19.79 10.52
CA MET A 610 8.11 -20.58 9.38
C MET A 610 8.98 -21.81 9.14
N LYS A 611 10.32 -21.68 9.23
CA LYS A 611 11.26 -22.80 9.09
C LYS A 611 10.95 -23.88 10.13
N ASN A 612 10.70 -23.46 11.37
CA ASN A 612 10.44 -24.37 12.49
C ASN A 612 9.05 -25.03 12.42
N THR A 613 8.03 -24.37 11.85
CA THR A 613 6.66 -24.89 11.81
C THR A 613 6.26 -25.53 10.49
N LEU A 614 6.73 -25.01 9.35
CA LEU A 614 6.30 -25.40 8.00
C LEU A 614 7.36 -26.23 7.25
N GLY A 615 8.61 -26.22 7.71
CA GLY A 615 9.70 -27.03 7.15
C GLY A 615 10.35 -26.47 5.89
N SER A 616 11.44 -27.12 5.46
CA SER A 616 12.35 -26.65 4.41
C SER A 616 11.71 -26.48 3.02
N GLY A 617 10.76 -27.33 2.66
CA GLY A 617 10.07 -27.25 1.35
C GLY A 617 9.27 -25.96 1.18
N LYS A 618 8.57 -25.52 2.23
CA LYS A 618 7.86 -24.22 2.24
C LYS A 618 8.84 -23.05 2.28
N MET A 619 9.97 -23.18 2.99
CA MET A 619 11.02 -22.15 2.98
C MET A 619 11.62 -21.94 1.59
N ARG A 620 11.93 -23.00 0.84
CA ARG A 620 12.40 -22.88 -0.55
C ARG A 620 11.47 -22.04 -1.43
N ARG A 621 10.15 -22.18 -1.24
CA ARG A 621 9.14 -21.40 -1.97
C ARG A 621 9.11 -19.95 -1.51
N PHE A 622 9.24 -19.71 -0.20
CA PHE A 622 9.27 -18.37 0.35
C PHE A 622 10.52 -17.59 -0.09
N LEU A 623 11.70 -18.21 -0.04
CA LEU A 623 12.95 -17.63 -0.53
C LEU A 623 12.89 -17.34 -2.04
N ARG A 624 12.23 -18.22 -2.82
CA ARG A 624 11.93 -17.93 -4.23
C ARG A 624 11.10 -16.65 -4.38
N TYR A 625 10.05 -16.49 -3.57
CA TYR A 625 9.17 -15.32 -3.61
C TYR A 625 9.95 -14.04 -3.28
N ASP A 626 10.74 -14.02 -2.20
CA ASP A 626 11.58 -12.87 -1.87
C ASP A 626 12.61 -12.58 -2.97
N LEU A 627 13.22 -13.59 -3.55
CA LEU A 627 14.16 -13.39 -4.65
C LEU A 627 13.48 -12.73 -5.86
N GLU A 628 12.27 -13.19 -6.22
CA GLU A 628 11.49 -12.59 -7.30
C GLU A 628 11.11 -11.13 -6.99
N GLU A 629 10.63 -10.83 -5.78
CA GLU A 629 10.25 -9.48 -5.37
C GLU A 629 11.46 -8.54 -5.26
N TYR A 630 12.60 -9.04 -4.79
CA TYR A 630 13.87 -8.28 -4.82
C TYR A 630 14.26 -7.91 -6.25
N LEU A 631 14.31 -8.88 -7.16
CA LEU A 631 14.67 -8.64 -8.57
C LEU A 631 13.66 -7.71 -9.27
N MET A 632 12.37 -7.84 -8.96
CA MET A 632 11.32 -6.97 -9.48
C MET A 632 11.45 -5.54 -8.96
N GLY A 633 11.77 -5.38 -7.67
CA GLY A 633 12.04 -4.09 -7.04
C GLY A 633 13.22 -3.38 -7.68
N ARG A 634 14.32 -4.11 -7.92
CA ARG A 634 15.50 -3.60 -8.64
C ARG A 634 15.17 -3.10 -10.04
N ALA A 635 14.38 -3.87 -10.80
CA ALA A 635 13.97 -3.48 -12.15
C ALA A 635 13.08 -2.22 -12.18
N ARG A 636 12.48 -1.84 -11.04
CA ARG A 636 11.60 -0.67 -10.88
C ARG A 636 12.27 0.50 -10.14
N GLU A 637 13.50 0.33 -9.64
CA GLU A 637 14.23 1.40 -8.95
C GLU A 637 14.56 2.53 -9.93
N ASN A 638 14.15 3.75 -9.60
CA ASN A 638 14.22 4.91 -10.49
C ASN A 638 15.27 5.95 -10.05
N ASN A 639 15.98 5.72 -8.94
CA ASN A 639 17.01 6.61 -8.43
C ASN A 639 18.38 5.91 -8.34
N ARG A 640 18.54 5.03 -7.36
CA ARG A 640 19.73 4.21 -7.14
C ARG A 640 19.42 3.05 -6.21
N GLU A 641 20.08 1.92 -6.45
CA GLU A 641 20.09 0.80 -5.53
C GLU A 641 21.26 0.93 -4.55
N LEU A 642 21.06 0.56 -3.29
CA LEU A 642 22.11 0.58 -2.27
C LEU A 642 22.32 -0.81 -1.65
N PRO A 643 23.50 -1.09 -1.08
CA PRO A 643 23.69 -2.27 -0.23
C PRO A 643 22.71 -2.32 0.94
N LEU A 644 22.49 -3.50 1.52
CA LEU A 644 21.51 -3.69 2.61
C LEU A 644 21.83 -2.82 3.83
N ALA A 645 23.10 -2.74 4.24
CA ALA A 645 23.55 -1.87 5.33
C ALA A 645 23.60 -0.37 4.98
N GLN A 646 23.31 -0.02 3.73
CA GLN A 646 23.20 1.38 3.27
C GLN A 646 21.77 1.73 2.84
N ASN A 647 20.82 0.82 3.05
CA ASN A 647 19.45 0.96 2.57
C ASN A 647 18.82 2.29 3.00
N GLU A 648 18.18 2.98 2.06
CA GLU A 648 17.49 4.25 2.28
C GLU A 648 15.98 4.06 2.43
N ASN A 649 15.57 3.09 3.27
CA ASN A 649 14.16 2.69 3.44
C ASN A 649 13.53 2.13 2.15
N GLN A 650 14.31 1.44 1.31
CA GLN A 650 13.82 0.80 0.10
C GLN A 650 13.24 -0.57 0.44
N GLY A 651 11.93 -0.72 0.22
CA GLY A 651 11.14 -1.92 0.57
C GLY A 651 11.76 -3.23 0.07
N TYR A 652 12.07 -3.28 -1.22
CA TYR A 652 12.63 -4.47 -1.84
C TYR A 652 14.00 -4.88 -1.26
N ILE A 653 14.71 -3.95 -0.61
CA ILE A 653 15.99 -4.21 0.03
C ILE A 653 15.79 -4.71 1.46
N HIS A 654 15.09 -3.97 2.32
CA HIS A 654 14.99 -4.37 3.73
C HIS A 654 14.05 -5.56 3.97
N TYR A 655 13.04 -5.79 3.13
CA TYR A 655 12.16 -6.95 3.24
C TYR A 655 12.81 -8.15 2.55
N HIS A 656 12.93 -8.08 1.23
CA HIS A 656 13.26 -9.26 0.44
C HIS A 656 14.76 -9.60 0.42
N LYS A 657 15.66 -8.63 0.13
CA LYS A 657 17.11 -8.88 0.27
C LYS A 657 17.50 -9.13 1.73
N GLY A 658 16.88 -8.43 2.68
CA GLY A 658 17.08 -8.63 4.11
C GLY A 658 16.76 -10.05 4.55
N SER A 659 15.60 -10.57 4.13
CA SER A 659 15.18 -11.97 4.32
C SER A 659 16.22 -12.96 3.79
N LEU A 660 16.59 -12.84 2.50
CA LEU A 660 17.57 -13.74 1.87
C LEU A 660 18.94 -13.69 2.56
N ALA A 661 19.41 -12.48 2.89
CA ALA A 661 20.70 -12.27 3.54
C ALA A 661 20.74 -12.90 4.94
N MET A 662 19.74 -12.62 5.77
CA MET A 662 19.69 -13.16 7.13
C MET A 662 19.48 -14.67 7.13
N TYR A 663 18.66 -15.20 6.21
CA TYR A 663 18.44 -16.64 6.07
C TYR A 663 19.70 -17.38 5.62
N LEU A 664 20.43 -16.87 4.63
CA LEU A 664 21.70 -17.46 4.21
C LEU A 664 22.76 -17.37 5.32
N LEU A 665 22.84 -16.23 6.02
CA LEU A 665 23.81 -16.04 7.09
C LEU A 665 23.61 -17.04 8.23
N GLN A 666 22.37 -17.23 8.71
CA GLN A 666 22.09 -18.23 9.75
C GLN A 666 22.37 -19.67 9.28
N ASP A 667 22.12 -19.97 8.00
CA ASP A 667 22.35 -21.30 7.43
C ASP A 667 23.86 -21.62 7.28
N MET A 668 24.68 -20.57 7.20
CA MET A 668 26.13 -20.66 7.00
C MET A 668 26.94 -20.58 8.31
N VAL A 669 26.51 -19.75 9.25
CA VAL A 669 27.22 -19.46 10.51
C VAL A 669 26.57 -20.18 11.70
N GLY A 670 25.28 -20.51 11.61
CA GLY A 670 24.50 -21.15 12.66
C GLY A 670 23.47 -20.20 13.25
N GLU A 671 22.24 -20.71 13.41
CA GLU A 671 21.10 -19.96 13.96
C GLU A 671 21.36 -19.45 15.38
N ASP A 672 21.91 -20.28 16.26
CA ASP A 672 22.24 -19.88 17.64
C ASP A 672 23.29 -18.75 17.71
N ALA A 673 24.25 -18.73 16.78
CA ALA A 673 25.28 -17.69 16.74
C ALA A 673 24.67 -16.35 16.32
N VAL A 674 23.84 -16.35 15.26
CA VAL A 674 23.11 -15.15 14.81
C VAL A 674 22.16 -14.67 15.91
N ASN A 675 21.36 -15.57 16.50
CA ASN A 675 20.45 -15.25 17.59
C ASN A 675 21.17 -14.71 18.83
N GLY A 676 22.38 -15.20 19.14
CA GLY A 676 23.22 -14.66 20.20
C GLY A 676 23.60 -13.19 19.99
N VAL A 677 23.88 -12.78 18.74
CA VAL A 677 24.11 -11.36 18.39
C VAL A 677 22.84 -10.53 18.59
N LEU A 678 21.70 -11.03 18.11
CA LEU A 678 20.41 -10.35 18.21
C LEU A 678 19.95 -10.19 19.68
N HIS A 679 20.13 -11.23 20.50
CA HIS A 679 19.94 -11.17 21.95
C HIS A 679 20.84 -10.10 22.60
N GLY A 680 22.11 -10.04 22.20
CA GLY A 680 23.05 -9.03 22.67
C GLY A 680 22.61 -7.60 22.35
N LEU A 681 22.03 -7.38 21.16
CA LEU A 681 21.48 -6.07 20.78
C LEU A 681 20.29 -5.69 21.66
N ILE A 682 19.35 -6.62 21.91
CA ILE A 682 18.22 -6.38 22.81
C ILE A 682 18.70 -6.05 24.23
N ARG A 683 19.63 -6.83 24.77
CA ARG A 683 20.19 -6.61 26.10
C ARG A 683 20.84 -5.22 26.25
N GLU A 684 21.45 -4.72 25.19
CA GLU A 684 22.16 -3.45 25.21
C GLU A 684 21.25 -2.26 24.93
N TYR A 685 20.34 -2.33 23.95
CA TYR A 685 19.62 -1.16 23.42
C TYR A 685 18.12 -1.15 23.72
N ALA A 686 17.53 -2.19 24.32
CA ALA A 686 16.09 -2.23 24.57
C ALA A 686 15.61 -1.01 25.39
N PHE A 687 14.62 -0.30 24.84
CA PHE A 687 13.99 0.89 25.42
C PHE A 687 14.95 2.08 25.67
N GLN A 688 16.13 2.08 25.04
CA GLN A 688 17.07 3.19 25.15
C GLN A 688 16.72 4.33 24.19
N GLY A 689 16.66 5.54 24.74
CA GLY A 689 16.62 6.78 23.95
C GLY A 689 17.95 7.09 23.24
N PRO A 690 18.09 8.29 22.67
CA PRO A 690 19.30 8.70 21.97
C PRO A 690 20.58 8.57 22.84
N PRO A 691 21.74 8.18 22.26
CA PRO A 691 21.95 7.93 20.85
C PRO A 691 21.47 6.54 20.42
N TYR A 692 20.63 6.50 19.38
CA TYR A 692 20.12 5.24 18.82
C TYR A 692 21.23 4.41 18.14
N PRO A 693 21.10 3.06 18.12
CA PRO A 693 22.03 2.20 17.39
C PRO A 693 21.89 2.40 15.87
N THR A 694 22.98 2.15 15.16
CA THR A 694 23.00 2.12 13.69
C THR A 694 23.20 0.68 13.21
N VAL A 695 22.93 0.43 11.94
CA VAL A 695 23.15 -0.90 11.36
C VAL A 695 24.61 -1.36 11.44
N ALA A 696 25.57 -0.44 11.57
CA ALA A 696 26.97 -0.76 11.76
C ALA A 696 27.19 -1.64 13.01
N THR A 697 26.45 -1.36 14.10
CA THR A 697 26.52 -2.16 15.33
C THR A 697 26.09 -3.62 15.10
N LEU A 698 25.07 -3.85 14.27
CA LEU A 698 24.66 -5.20 13.88
C LEU A 698 25.74 -5.86 12.99
N VAL A 699 26.17 -5.18 11.93
CA VAL A 699 27.10 -5.73 10.93
C VAL A 699 28.45 -6.10 11.56
N GLU A 700 28.98 -5.26 12.45
CA GLU A 700 30.23 -5.54 13.16
C GLU A 700 30.13 -6.77 14.07
N ARG A 701 29.00 -6.94 14.77
CA ARG A 701 28.78 -8.11 15.63
C ARG A 701 28.59 -9.39 14.83
N LEU A 702 27.85 -9.32 13.72
CA LEU A 702 27.72 -10.43 12.78
C LEU A 702 29.08 -10.82 12.18
N ARG A 703 29.91 -9.83 11.83
CA ARG A 703 31.30 -10.06 11.40
C ARG A 703 32.14 -10.75 12.48
N GLY A 704 31.98 -10.37 13.74
CA GLY A 704 32.71 -10.98 14.86
C GLY A 704 32.40 -12.46 15.09
N ILE A 705 31.18 -12.92 14.78
CA ILE A 705 30.80 -14.34 14.89
C ILE A 705 31.08 -15.16 13.62
N THR A 706 31.38 -14.49 12.49
CA THR A 706 31.54 -15.15 11.20
C THR A 706 32.94 -15.76 11.08
N PRO A 707 33.06 -17.08 10.81
CA PRO A 707 34.36 -17.74 10.62
C PRO A 707 35.20 -17.11 9.50
N PRO A 708 36.55 -17.11 9.59
CA PRO A 708 37.42 -16.47 8.59
C PRO A 708 37.21 -16.96 7.15
N ASP A 709 36.91 -18.25 6.96
CA ASP A 709 36.62 -18.86 5.65
C ASP A 709 35.28 -18.39 5.05
N LYS A 710 34.42 -17.77 5.86
CA LYS A 710 33.10 -17.24 5.49
C LYS A 710 32.99 -15.73 5.62
N ALA A 711 34.08 -15.03 5.95
CA ALA A 711 34.06 -13.58 6.20
C ALA A 711 33.52 -12.76 5.01
N TYR A 712 33.66 -13.27 3.79
CA TYR A 712 33.12 -12.67 2.56
C TYR A 712 31.60 -12.47 2.61
N LEU A 713 30.86 -13.32 3.35
CA LEU A 713 29.39 -13.27 3.43
C LEU A 713 28.91 -11.91 3.93
N ILE A 714 29.58 -11.33 4.92
CA ILE A 714 29.17 -10.03 5.47
C ILE A 714 29.31 -8.93 4.41
N ASP A 715 30.41 -8.94 3.66
CA ASP A 715 30.65 -7.93 2.64
C ASP A 715 29.67 -8.06 1.47
N ASP A 716 29.34 -9.29 1.08
CA ASP A 716 28.44 -9.56 -0.04
C ASP A 716 26.96 -9.33 0.30
N LEU A 717 26.55 -9.71 1.51
CA LEU A 717 25.17 -9.61 1.95
C LEU A 717 24.80 -8.20 2.41
N PHE A 718 25.69 -7.53 3.14
CA PHE A 718 25.39 -6.26 3.80
C PHE A 718 26.00 -5.05 3.09
N GLU A 719 27.27 -5.14 2.69
CA GLU A 719 28.06 -3.98 2.24
C GLU A 719 28.11 -3.83 0.71
N SER A 720 27.63 -4.82 -0.03
CA SER A 720 27.66 -4.83 -1.50
C SER A 720 26.32 -5.22 -2.13
N ILE A 721 26.19 -4.95 -3.43
CA ILE A 721 25.11 -5.48 -4.27
C ILE A 721 25.70 -6.64 -5.06
N VAL A 722 25.59 -7.85 -4.51
CA VAL A 722 26.09 -9.07 -5.16
C VAL A 722 24.94 -9.84 -5.78
N LEU A 723 25.18 -10.36 -6.98
CA LEU A 723 24.29 -11.23 -7.72
C LEU A 723 25.05 -12.48 -8.16
N TYR A 724 24.36 -13.61 -8.15
CA TYR A 724 24.85 -14.86 -8.71
C TYR A 724 24.21 -15.13 -10.08
N ASP A 725 24.93 -15.89 -10.90
CA ASP A 725 24.49 -16.39 -12.21
C ASP A 725 24.82 -17.88 -12.29
N ASN A 726 24.20 -18.64 -11.40
CA ASN A 726 24.38 -20.07 -11.26
C ASN A 726 23.34 -20.80 -12.13
N HIS A 727 23.73 -21.87 -12.79
CA HIS A 727 22.79 -22.73 -13.50
C HIS A 727 23.30 -24.17 -13.57
N ALA A 728 22.37 -25.12 -13.62
CA ALA A 728 22.69 -26.51 -13.91
C ALA A 728 22.65 -26.74 -15.42
N ASP A 729 23.78 -27.21 -15.96
CA ASP A 729 23.94 -27.53 -17.38
C ASP A 729 23.32 -28.88 -17.73
N SER A 730 23.52 -29.87 -16.85
CA SER A 730 22.98 -31.22 -17.00
C SER A 730 23.02 -31.98 -15.68
N ALA A 731 22.13 -32.97 -15.55
CA ALA A 731 22.17 -33.94 -14.46
C ALA A 731 21.89 -35.34 -15.01
N THR A 732 22.76 -36.29 -14.71
CA THR A 732 22.60 -37.71 -15.11
C THR A 732 22.67 -38.62 -13.91
N ALA A 733 21.88 -39.68 -13.87
CA ALA A 733 21.88 -40.64 -12.77
C ALA A 733 22.07 -42.08 -13.24
N ARG A 734 22.89 -42.83 -12.52
CA ARG A 734 23.09 -44.26 -12.70
C ARG A 734 22.71 -45.01 -11.43
N ARG A 735 21.89 -46.06 -11.58
CA ARG A 735 21.59 -46.97 -10.47
C ARG A 735 22.80 -47.83 -10.13
N ARG A 736 23.16 -47.88 -8.85
CA ARG A 736 24.28 -48.64 -8.30
C ARG A 736 23.84 -50.06 -7.92
N PRO A 737 24.79 -51.02 -7.77
CA PRO A 737 24.46 -52.40 -7.36
C PRO A 737 23.82 -52.50 -5.98
N ASP A 738 24.07 -51.54 -5.08
CA ASP A 738 23.49 -51.45 -3.74
C ASP A 738 22.06 -50.86 -3.74
N GLY A 739 21.51 -50.57 -4.92
CA GLY A 739 20.15 -50.04 -5.09
C GLY A 739 20.04 -48.51 -5.05
N ARG A 740 21.11 -47.80 -4.65
CA ARG A 740 21.17 -46.33 -4.61
C ARG A 740 21.42 -45.73 -5.99
N TYR A 741 21.30 -44.41 -6.11
CA TYR A 741 21.56 -43.68 -7.35
C TYR A 741 22.80 -42.80 -7.20
N GLU A 742 23.73 -42.92 -8.14
CA GLU A 742 24.85 -42.01 -8.31
C GLU A 742 24.43 -40.93 -9.32
N VAL A 743 24.39 -39.67 -8.90
CA VAL A 743 23.93 -38.53 -9.69
C VAL A 743 25.12 -37.62 -9.99
N GLU A 744 25.48 -37.49 -11.26
CA GLU A 744 26.46 -36.52 -11.75
C GLU A 744 25.75 -35.22 -12.15
N ILE A 745 26.15 -34.12 -11.53
CA ILE A 745 25.69 -32.76 -11.78
C ILE A 745 26.82 -32.00 -12.47
N ARG A 746 26.50 -31.39 -13.62
CA ARG A 746 27.33 -30.37 -14.26
C ARG A 746 26.62 -29.04 -14.14
N ALA A 747 27.32 -28.06 -13.59
CA ALA A 747 26.77 -26.74 -13.34
C ALA A 747 27.84 -25.68 -13.58
N THR A 748 27.37 -24.48 -13.86
CA THR A 748 28.20 -23.29 -14.01
C THR A 748 27.82 -22.30 -12.92
N ALA A 749 28.81 -21.77 -12.21
CA ALA A 749 28.64 -20.75 -11.19
C ALA A 749 29.19 -19.41 -11.67
N GLY A 750 28.52 -18.33 -11.29
CA GLY A 750 28.90 -16.97 -11.65
C GLY A 750 28.60 -16.00 -10.51
N LYS A 751 29.43 -14.96 -10.36
CA LYS A 751 29.26 -13.93 -9.35
C LYS A 751 29.61 -12.57 -9.92
N VAL A 752 28.72 -11.60 -9.70
CA VAL A 752 28.93 -10.21 -10.11
C VAL A 752 28.64 -9.27 -8.94
N ARG A 753 29.35 -8.15 -8.92
CA ARG A 753 29.06 -7.01 -8.06
C ARG A 753 28.46 -5.92 -8.93
N ALA A 754 27.25 -5.51 -8.60
CA ALA A 754 26.59 -4.36 -9.21
C ALA A 754 26.93 -3.07 -8.45
N GLY A 755 27.02 -1.96 -9.17
CA GLY A 755 27.03 -0.62 -8.57
C GLY A 755 25.62 -0.03 -8.47
N GLU A 756 25.55 1.22 -8.00
CA GLU A 756 24.28 1.90 -7.67
C GLU A 756 23.36 2.13 -8.88
N GLN A 757 23.94 2.19 -10.09
CA GLN A 757 23.23 2.39 -11.35
C GLN A 757 23.07 1.07 -12.14
N GLY A 758 23.39 -0.06 -11.52
CA GLY A 758 23.25 -1.40 -12.12
C GLY A 758 24.43 -1.82 -13.00
N GLU A 759 25.54 -1.08 -13.01
CA GLU A 759 26.75 -1.50 -13.71
C GLU A 759 27.38 -2.73 -13.02
N GLU A 760 27.62 -3.79 -13.78
CA GLU A 760 28.07 -5.08 -13.22
C GLU A 760 29.55 -5.32 -13.49
N LYS A 761 30.27 -5.83 -12.48
CA LYS A 761 31.65 -6.30 -12.58
C LYS A 761 31.75 -7.72 -12.06
N ALA A 762 32.28 -8.62 -12.88
CA ALA A 762 32.59 -9.99 -12.48
C ALA A 762 33.45 -10.01 -11.21
N GLN A 763 33.15 -10.94 -10.31
CA GLN A 763 33.89 -11.16 -9.07
C GLN A 763 34.46 -12.58 -9.07
N PRO A 764 35.65 -12.80 -8.47
CA PRO A 764 36.15 -14.15 -8.27
C PRO A 764 35.20 -14.94 -7.37
N LEU A 765 35.05 -16.23 -7.69
CA LEU A 765 34.32 -17.17 -6.86
C LEU A 765 35.23 -17.64 -5.72
N HIS A 766 34.73 -17.58 -4.50
CA HIS A 766 35.29 -18.23 -3.32
C HIS A 766 34.15 -18.43 -2.32
N ASP A 767 33.14 -19.14 -2.78
CA ASP A 767 31.82 -19.16 -2.17
C ASP A 767 31.43 -20.60 -1.86
N TYR A 768 30.93 -20.84 -0.66
CA TYR A 768 30.28 -22.09 -0.35
C TYR A 768 28.89 -22.12 -1.00
N ILE A 769 28.71 -22.99 -1.98
CA ILE A 769 27.45 -23.16 -2.71
C ILE A 769 26.93 -24.58 -2.51
N GLU A 770 25.62 -24.70 -2.33
CA GLU A 770 24.94 -25.98 -2.12
C GLU A 770 24.59 -26.64 -3.45
N PHE A 771 24.90 -27.92 -3.59
CA PHE A 771 24.45 -28.78 -4.68
C PHE A 771 23.42 -29.75 -4.14
N GLY A 772 22.39 -30.05 -4.91
CA GLY A 772 21.30 -30.87 -4.42
C GLY A 772 20.65 -31.75 -5.46
N VAL A 773 19.97 -32.78 -4.96
CA VAL A 773 19.14 -33.71 -5.72
C VAL A 773 17.77 -33.75 -5.06
N ASP A 774 16.72 -33.66 -5.87
CA ASP A 774 15.32 -33.76 -5.47
C ASP A 774 14.66 -34.98 -6.13
N ASP A 775 13.64 -35.52 -5.47
CA ASP A 775 12.73 -36.51 -6.05
C ASP A 775 11.69 -35.86 -6.99
N GLN A 776 10.78 -36.68 -7.54
CA GLN A 776 9.72 -36.21 -8.45
C GLN A 776 8.73 -35.25 -7.78
N ASP A 777 8.60 -35.36 -6.46
CA ASP A 777 7.72 -34.55 -5.62
C ASP A 777 8.35 -33.20 -5.21
N GLY A 778 9.65 -33.02 -5.51
CA GLY A 778 10.44 -31.86 -5.15
C GLY A 778 11.02 -31.91 -3.73
N ASN A 779 10.99 -33.06 -3.06
CA ASN A 779 11.60 -33.25 -1.75
C ASN A 779 13.11 -33.46 -1.89
N PRO A 780 13.92 -32.91 -0.96
CA PRO A 780 15.36 -33.09 -0.99
C PRO A 780 15.77 -34.54 -0.72
N LEU A 781 16.52 -35.14 -1.66
CA LEU A 781 17.21 -36.42 -1.47
C LEU A 781 18.64 -36.22 -0.95
N ALA A 782 19.30 -35.14 -1.39
CA ALA A 782 20.61 -34.73 -0.89
C ALA A 782 20.77 -33.20 -0.99
N ARG A 783 21.55 -32.67 -0.06
CA ARG A 783 22.10 -31.31 -0.04
C ARG A 783 23.55 -31.42 0.41
N GLU A 784 24.48 -30.99 -0.43
CA GLU A 784 25.92 -30.98 -0.12
C GLU A 784 26.51 -29.62 -0.45
N ARG A 785 27.14 -28.98 0.53
CA ARG A 785 27.78 -27.67 0.36
C ARG A 785 29.25 -27.85 0.00
N ARG A 786 29.70 -27.18 -1.06
CA ARG A 786 31.09 -27.21 -1.52
C ARG A 786 31.63 -25.80 -1.71
N LEU A 787 32.92 -25.62 -1.44
CA LEU A 787 33.61 -24.37 -1.78
C LEU A 787 33.82 -24.33 -3.30
N VAL A 788 33.27 -23.30 -3.94
CA VAL A 788 33.33 -23.06 -5.38
C VAL A 788 34.33 -21.95 -5.65
N THR A 789 35.40 -22.26 -6.38
CA THR A 789 36.49 -21.32 -6.73
C THR A 789 36.65 -21.12 -8.24
N GLN A 790 35.87 -21.82 -9.06
CA GLN A 790 35.90 -21.80 -10.51
C GLN A 790 34.48 -21.88 -11.05
N ALA A 791 34.24 -21.41 -12.29
CA ALA A 791 32.89 -21.38 -12.85
C ALA A 791 32.35 -22.78 -13.10
N ASP A 792 33.09 -23.64 -13.80
CA ASP A 792 32.66 -24.99 -14.15
C ASP A 792 32.73 -25.93 -12.95
N GLN A 793 31.62 -26.59 -12.64
CA GLN A 793 31.49 -27.50 -11.52
C GLN A 793 31.05 -28.88 -11.99
N ARG A 794 31.73 -29.91 -11.48
CA ARG A 794 31.35 -31.31 -11.64
C ARG A 794 31.22 -31.96 -10.27
N VAL A 795 29.99 -32.28 -9.90
CA VAL A 795 29.65 -32.80 -8.56
C VAL A 795 28.98 -34.16 -8.72
N VAL A 796 29.36 -35.12 -7.90
CA VAL A 796 28.74 -36.45 -7.86
C VAL A 796 28.18 -36.67 -6.47
N LEU A 797 26.88 -36.96 -6.38
CA LEU A 797 26.14 -37.23 -5.15
C LEU A 797 25.55 -38.64 -5.20
N VAL A 798 25.46 -39.31 -4.05
CA VAL A 798 24.82 -40.62 -3.94
C VAL A 798 23.56 -40.49 -3.10
N VAL A 799 22.42 -40.94 -3.64
CA VAL A 799 21.10 -40.80 -3.00
C VAL A 799 20.34 -42.12 -2.91
N ASP A 800 19.52 -42.26 -1.87
CA ASP A 800 18.75 -43.48 -1.62
C ASP A 800 17.43 -43.54 -2.40
N GLY A 801 16.87 -42.37 -2.75
CA GLY A 801 15.63 -42.24 -3.52
C GLY A 801 15.87 -42.08 -5.02
N ARG A 802 14.82 -42.31 -5.82
CA ARG A 802 14.88 -42.08 -7.27
C ARG A 802 15.00 -40.59 -7.56
N PRO A 803 16.11 -40.11 -8.16
CA PRO A 803 16.31 -38.70 -8.46
C PRO A 803 15.43 -38.27 -9.63
N ALA A 804 14.90 -37.05 -9.56
CA ALA A 804 14.14 -36.44 -10.65
C ALA A 804 14.70 -35.08 -11.08
N ARG A 805 15.20 -34.27 -10.14
CA ARG A 805 15.89 -33.01 -10.46
C ARG A 805 17.20 -32.88 -9.68
N ALA A 806 18.21 -32.25 -10.26
CA ALA A 806 19.46 -31.97 -9.57
C ALA A 806 20.13 -30.71 -10.10
N GLY A 807 21.00 -30.09 -9.28
CA GLY A 807 21.62 -28.82 -9.66
C GLY A 807 22.35 -28.10 -8.53
N ILE A 808 22.44 -26.78 -8.66
CA ILE A 808 23.21 -25.84 -7.84
C ILE A 808 22.25 -24.80 -7.23
N ASP A 809 22.48 -24.40 -5.97
CA ASP A 809 21.57 -23.59 -5.15
C ASP A 809 20.08 -24.03 -5.28
N PRO A 810 19.79 -25.30 -4.95
CA PRO A 810 18.47 -25.90 -5.16
C PRO A 810 17.35 -25.16 -4.44
N ASP A 811 17.67 -24.53 -3.31
CA ASP A 811 16.71 -23.94 -2.38
C ASP A 811 16.59 -22.41 -2.47
N ASN A 812 17.29 -21.79 -3.44
CA ASN A 812 17.27 -20.35 -3.71
C ASN A 812 17.79 -19.51 -2.54
N LYS A 813 18.86 -19.98 -1.90
CA LYS A 813 19.49 -19.29 -0.77
C LYS A 813 20.40 -18.16 -1.24
N LEU A 814 20.88 -18.21 -2.48
CA LEU A 814 21.69 -17.16 -3.08
C LEU A 814 20.80 -16.18 -3.86
N ILE A 815 21.25 -14.93 -3.94
CA ILE A 815 20.60 -13.90 -4.73
C ILE A 815 20.97 -14.10 -6.20
N ASP A 816 20.33 -15.08 -6.83
CA ASP A 816 20.59 -15.49 -8.20
C ASP A 816 19.65 -14.78 -9.20
N ARG A 817 20.18 -14.42 -10.37
CA ARG A 817 19.45 -13.65 -11.39
C ARG A 817 18.39 -14.45 -12.13
N LYS A 818 18.61 -15.75 -12.31
CA LYS A 818 17.77 -16.64 -13.12
C LYS A 818 17.53 -17.96 -12.41
N PRO A 819 16.97 -17.91 -11.20
CA PRO A 819 17.06 -19.04 -10.30
C PRO A 819 16.15 -20.22 -10.71
N THR A 820 15.43 -20.09 -11.84
CA THR A 820 14.68 -21.14 -12.53
C THR A 820 15.57 -22.20 -13.20
N ASP A 821 16.80 -21.87 -13.60
CA ASP A 821 17.73 -22.79 -14.27
C ASP A 821 18.77 -23.44 -13.32
N ASN A 822 18.72 -23.09 -12.04
CA ASN A 822 19.45 -23.74 -10.94
C ASN A 822 19.33 -25.27 -10.91
N MET A 823 18.21 -25.84 -11.38
CA MET A 823 17.88 -27.26 -11.27
C MET A 823 17.40 -27.85 -12.60
N GLN A 824 18.07 -28.91 -13.08
CA GLN A 824 17.70 -29.64 -14.28
C GLN A 824 16.97 -30.94 -13.97
N SER A 825 16.22 -31.46 -14.95
CA SER A 825 15.72 -32.84 -14.91
C SER A 825 16.89 -33.81 -14.95
N VAL A 826 16.77 -34.90 -14.21
CA VAL A 826 17.81 -35.94 -14.15
C VAL A 826 17.57 -36.99 -15.22
N ASP A 827 18.52 -37.12 -16.15
CA ASP A 827 18.49 -38.15 -17.17
C ASP A 827 18.98 -39.48 -16.62
N MET A 828 18.17 -40.53 -16.78
CA MET A 828 18.51 -41.90 -16.40
C MET A 828 18.69 -42.74 -17.68
N PRO A 829 19.93 -42.94 -18.16
CA PRO A 829 20.21 -43.80 -19.31
C PRO A 829 20.03 -45.30 -19.03
#